data_AF-A0A2V9AHK8-F1
#
_entry.id   AF-A0A2V9AHK8-F1
#
_cell.length_a   1.000
_cell.length_b   1.000
_cell.length_c   1.000
_cell.angle_alpha   90.00
_cell.angle_beta   90.00
_cell.angle_gamma   90.00
#
_symmetry.space_group_name_H-M   'P 1'
#
loop_
_entity.id
_entity.type
_entity.pdbx_description
1 polymer ?
#
loop_
_entity_poly.entity_id
_entity_poly.type
_entity_poly.pdbx_seq_one_letter_code
_entity_poly.pdbx_strand_id
1 'polypeptide(L)'
;MQRSIGGASGGFGDYGLGISVDRFGNAYLTGQTTSGGSNPFPTTASAYQTALNSQYGNVFITELGNAQNGSRSLVYSSFLGGSSAIIVGDMGSSIGLDSSGKIYVTGDTTSADFPVTSGAFQTTNSAGGKAFVAAFDPTHSGTQSLVYSTLLGGTNGSQGEVANALAVDSNGDAFVAGSTSSSDFPTTSDAFQTALKNSSWDAFLIELDTTGASLLYSTYFGGSCANGDLGNGVAIDPAGKAHLAGATCSADLPTTAGAYQTTLAGTRNAFVAEIPLPTSAVSIQLTPQNPTLLTGMVQQLSAIATLNNGNTQDFTGRATWVSSNPSVLTVATLPQGFALGLGVGTADVTATLGALTASTTVTVVSVPPAPTITSVSPTIGAVGTQVSITGSGFGNVQGSGTVQLGSRPGVVVSWSDTAVVETVATGSVSGTVQVRPSGTPSNSVPFTVITAAITSVSPTSAAAGSQVTITGSGFGSAQGVGQVWLGTAPAQVSSWNDTQVVATVSAGSNSGTAQVLQNGVWSNSVAFTVTGGAPHIASINPNTGSSGTVVTIQGTGFGFSQGSGIAWIGAAQASVNSWSDTQVSATVAASAVSGVAKIQQNGLWSNAVTFTVPSSSSSQLTLNPNVISMVVGDTRSVQALGSNSQPVTGLTWTSSDTTIVTLSTDDPPILTAVTPGNVTITAGGASADVTVYPGLALPPGTVIWSNPGDGSGVAGQFPAVPSASGVDVFAQQNDGSVQAVMSNGAVAWTTPPGNFDLVLPDFQGGYVDWGFNANSVRRLDGITGKPYPAYTSPYNPQYMGLAEPSVHTDGTIFTIEYACAFDACGDALGTPDPTDGAWVVGVDPSTGTSKFKVPTENWTTQLTVDGFCGGFGTSTVNVNSFPGNPMTIAGDGFAYTSYVSKNSIEQRKQSATEPFPVAAYSYFDALQLDTENGNLGAALGDLGSLEQITGLQFSGLRYALENGDQFDAINDVANITPTFRRLCNSTKTVVTKLHILRVGTDGSSSDTIVNQWKDTVARVYAPTPGDTYNYTQVASGPGANVGNVQYIITNADQGAMLSWQLGLGGYCALATDSGCSGGYLASSSEYHLTTTTAGSVASDAIMSPAVAGQYAVLPVLQLQDGSYVGQALSYYLNPALLETEKYNNRPI
;
A
#
# COMPACT_ATOMS: atom_id res chain seq x y z
N MET A 1 17.46 60.61 1.48
CA MET A 1 16.74 60.28 0.22
C MET A 1 15.36 59.80 0.61
N GLN A 2 14.30 60.27 -0.05
CA GLN A 2 12.94 59.76 0.12
C GLN A 2 12.60 58.91 -1.11
N ARG A 3 12.22 57.64 -0.92
CA ARG A 3 11.84 56.70 -1.98
C ARG A 3 10.51 56.06 -1.60
N SER A 4 9.60 55.95 -2.55
CA SER A 4 8.29 55.31 -2.40
C SER A 4 8.23 54.09 -3.31
N ILE A 5 7.68 52.98 -2.83
CA ILE A 5 7.45 51.75 -3.59
C ILE A 5 6.03 51.26 -3.33
N GLY A 6 5.29 50.95 -4.38
CA GLY A 6 3.87 50.58 -4.31
C GLY A 6 3.18 50.57 -5.66
N GLY A 7 1.95 50.05 -5.69
CA GLY A 7 1.00 50.08 -6.80
C GLY A 7 -0.21 50.98 -6.51
N ALA A 8 -1.24 50.93 -7.36
CA ALA A 8 -2.45 51.75 -7.19
C ALA A 8 -3.78 50.98 -7.28
N SER A 9 -3.75 49.65 -7.31
CA SER A 9 -4.95 48.83 -7.58
C SER A 9 -5.14 47.70 -6.56
N GLY A 10 -5.84 47.97 -5.45
CA GLY A 10 -6.14 46.98 -4.41
C GLY A 10 -7.09 47.54 -3.34
N GLY A 11 -7.76 46.67 -2.58
CA GLY A 11 -8.74 47.06 -1.55
C GLY A 11 -8.12 47.68 -0.30
N PHE A 12 -6.90 47.28 0.07
CA PHE A 12 -6.22 47.73 1.29
C PHE A 12 -4.94 48.55 1.02
N GLY A 13 -4.33 48.49 -0.16
CA GLY A 13 -3.09 49.22 -0.49
C GLY A 13 -1.82 48.41 -0.21
N ASP A 14 -0.70 49.12 0.03
CA ASP A 14 0.64 48.56 0.28
C ASP A 14 1.20 49.08 1.61
N TYR A 15 1.57 48.17 2.52
CA TYR A 15 2.04 48.49 3.87
C TYR A 15 3.40 47.84 4.13
N GLY A 16 4.42 48.64 4.44
CA GLY A 16 5.71 48.14 4.95
C GLY A 16 5.68 48.01 6.48
N LEU A 17 6.06 46.84 6.99
CA LEU A 17 6.05 46.52 8.43
C LEU A 17 7.45 46.21 8.96
N GLY A 18 8.30 45.59 8.15
CA GLY A 18 9.68 45.27 8.51
C GLY A 18 10.70 46.00 7.65
N ILE A 19 11.81 46.40 8.25
CA ILE A 19 12.98 46.95 7.55
C ILE A 19 14.29 46.40 8.13
N SER A 20 15.23 46.07 7.24
CA SER A 20 16.63 45.78 7.60
C SER A 20 17.57 46.50 6.63
N VAL A 21 18.84 46.65 7.01
CA VAL A 21 19.85 47.35 6.20
C VAL A 21 21.13 46.53 6.20
N ASP A 22 21.70 46.29 5.02
CA ASP A 22 22.99 45.61 4.91
C ASP A 22 24.18 46.54 5.22
N ARG A 23 25.40 45.97 5.23
CA ARG A 23 26.64 46.73 5.43
C ARG A 23 26.96 47.72 4.31
N PHE A 24 26.31 47.61 3.16
CA PHE A 24 26.49 48.49 2.00
C PHE A 24 25.47 49.66 2.01
N GLY A 25 24.51 49.62 2.94
CA GLY A 25 23.45 50.61 3.09
C GLY A 25 22.25 50.36 2.19
N ASN A 26 22.09 49.17 1.60
CA ASN A 26 20.88 48.77 0.89
C ASN A 26 19.78 48.44 1.90
N ALA A 27 18.56 48.89 1.63
CA ALA A 27 17.42 48.70 2.53
C ALA A 27 16.55 47.54 2.06
N TYR A 28 16.20 46.65 2.98
CA TYR A 28 15.34 45.51 2.75
C TYR A 28 14.02 45.74 3.46
N LEU A 29 12.91 45.54 2.76
CA LEU A 29 11.57 45.85 3.22
C LEU A 29 10.68 44.62 3.06
N THR A 30 9.85 44.38 4.06
CA THR A 30 8.75 43.41 3.98
C THR A 30 7.45 44.01 4.46
N GLY A 31 6.35 43.40 4.09
CA GLY A 31 5.02 43.88 4.41
C GLY A 31 3.96 43.16 3.61
N GLN A 32 2.79 43.78 3.49
CA GLN A 32 1.67 43.25 2.72
C GLN A 32 1.31 44.19 1.58
N THR A 33 0.93 43.64 0.44
CA THR A 33 0.43 44.40 -0.71
C THR A 33 -0.78 43.69 -1.33
N THR A 34 -1.78 44.49 -1.72
CA THR A 34 -2.97 44.03 -2.46
C THR A 34 -2.96 44.49 -3.93
N SER A 35 -1.84 45.05 -4.40
CA SER A 35 -1.75 45.75 -5.68
C SER A 35 -1.53 44.83 -6.89
N GLY A 36 -2.60 44.20 -7.41
CA GLY A 36 -2.52 43.11 -8.42
C GLY A 36 -3.08 43.37 -9.83
N GLY A 37 -3.22 44.63 -10.26
CA GLY A 37 -3.95 45.02 -11.50
C GLY A 37 -3.16 45.92 -12.46
N SER A 38 -3.80 46.97 -12.98
CA SER A 38 -3.23 47.87 -14.01
C SER A 38 -2.05 48.72 -13.53
N ASN A 39 -1.84 48.83 -12.22
CA ASN A 39 -0.64 49.42 -11.62
C ASN A 39 -0.18 48.53 -10.45
N PRO A 40 0.51 47.41 -10.74
CA PRO A 40 0.84 46.41 -9.75
C PRO A 40 1.99 46.86 -8.84
N PHE A 41 2.13 46.22 -7.68
CA PHE A 41 3.33 46.37 -6.88
C PHE A 41 4.56 45.93 -7.69
N PRO A 42 5.66 46.71 -7.71
CA PRO A 42 6.77 46.45 -8.60
C PRO A 42 7.56 45.20 -8.19
N THR A 43 7.76 44.29 -9.14
CA THR A 43 8.61 43.09 -9.02
C THR A 43 9.83 43.17 -9.95
N THR A 44 10.89 42.42 -9.65
CA THR A 44 12.05 42.27 -10.53
C THR A 44 11.93 41.02 -11.40
N ALA A 45 12.67 40.97 -12.51
CA ALA A 45 12.67 39.78 -13.39
C ALA A 45 13.19 38.51 -12.67
N SER A 46 13.98 38.68 -11.61
CA SER A 46 14.52 37.61 -10.77
C SER A 46 13.56 37.14 -9.66
N ALA A 47 12.38 37.73 -9.53
CA ALA A 47 11.44 37.45 -8.45
C ALA A 47 11.05 35.96 -8.35
N TYR A 48 10.88 35.48 -7.12
CA TYR A 48 10.30 34.17 -6.83
C TYR A 48 8.85 34.06 -7.33
N GLN A 49 8.03 35.07 -7.01
CA GLN A 49 6.68 35.24 -7.51
C GLN A 49 6.53 36.64 -8.11
N THR A 50 6.04 36.68 -9.35
CA THR A 50 5.89 37.93 -10.14
C THR A 50 4.48 38.52 -10.08
N ALA A 51 3.51 37.80 -9.51
CA ALA A 51 2.11 38.21 -9.42
C ALA A 51 1.53 37.90 -8.03
N LEU A 52 0.50 38.66 -7.66
CA LEU A 52 -0.30 38.41 -6.47
C LEU A 52 -1.22 37.20 -6.70
N ASN A 53 -1.22 36.29 -5.75
CA ASN A 53 -2.04 35.07 -5.73
C ASN A 53 -3.31 35.24 -4.89
N SER A 54 -3.41 36.30 -4.08
CA SER A 54 -4.62 36.66 -3.33
C SER A 54 -5.01 38.12 -3.51
N GLN A 55 -6.32 38.36 -3.65
CA GLN A 55 -6.91 39.70 -3.62
C GLN A 55 -6.86 40.35 -2.23
N TYR A 56 -6.65 39.54 -1.18
CA TYR A 56 -6.50 40.00 0.20
C TYR A 56 -5.03 40.29 0.57
N GLY A 57 -4.13 40.04 -0.37
CA GLY A 57 -2.75 40.48 -0.32
C GLY A 57 -1.78 39.36 0.03
N ASN A 58 -0.56 39.48 -0.51
CA ASN A 58 0.57 38.62 -0.18
C ASN A 58 1.70 39.45 0.41
N VAL A 59 2.69 38.74 0.94
CA VAL A 59 3.93 39.33 1.42
C VAL A 59 4.70 39.92 0.24
N PHE A 60 5.27 41.11 0.37
CA PHE A 60 6.31 41.57 -0.55
C PHE A 60 7.67 41.54 0.13
N ILE A 61 8.72 41.29 -0.65
CA ILE A 61 10.10 41.22 -0.19
C ILE A 61 10.91 42.05 -1.17
N THR A 62 11.43 43.19 -0.70
CA THR A 62 12.05 44.19 -1.57
C THR A 62 13.41 44.59 -1.06
N GLU A 63 14.40 44.62 -1.96
CA GLU A 63 15.70 45.26 -1.76
C GLU A 63 15.78 46.57 -2.57
N LEU A 64 16.10 47.66 -1.86
CA LEU A 64 16.37 48.98 -2.42
C LEU A 64 17.85 49.33 -2.30
N GLY A 65 18.52 49.38 -3.46
CA GLY A 65 19.92 49.73 -3.59
C GLY A 65 20.18 51.21 -3.36
N ASN A 66 21.22 51.53 -2.58
CA ASN A 66 21.60 52.91 -2.26
C ASN A 66 22.43 53.59 -3.37
N ALA A 67 23.08 52.81 -4.23
CA ALA A 67 24.00 53.32 -5.26
C ALA A 67 23.31 53.88 -6.52
N GLN A 68 22.02 53.58 -6.74
CA GLN A 68 21.30 53.91 -7.98
C GLN A 68 20.05 54.76 -7.71
N ASN A 69 19.60 55.55 -8.69
CA ASN A 69 18.42 56.42 -8.60
C ASN A 69 17.27 55.93 -9.49
N GLY A 70 16.02 56.27 -9.13
CA GLY A 70 14.82 55.88 -9.87
C GLY A 70 14.59 54.36 -9.88
N SER A 71 13.97 53.82 -10.94
CA SER A 71 13.64 52.38 -11.03
C SER A 71 14.85 51.44 -10.94
N ARG A 72 16.08 51.95 -11.16
CA ARG A 72 17.33 51.17 -11.03
C ARG A 72 17.76 50.92 -9.59
N SER A 73 17.07 51.52 -8.61
CA SER A 73 17.31 51.20 -7.21
C SER A 73 16.54 49.99 -6.72
N LEU A 74 15.59 49.46 -7.49
CA LEU A 74 14.94 48.21 -7.15
C LEU A 74 15.86 47.06 -7.55
N VAL A 75 16.55 46.47 -6.57
CA VAL A 75 17.57 45.44 -6.81
C VAL A 75 16.92 44.06 -6.89
N TYR A 76 16.05 43.77 -5.92
CA TYR A 76 15.24 42.56 -5.86
C TYR A 76 13.84 42.94 -5.37
N SER A 77 12.79 42.36 -5.96
CA SER A 77 11.43 42.53 -5.45
C SER A 77 10.55 41.38 -5.86
N SER A 78 9.98 40.66 -4.89
CA SER A 78 9.16 39.48 -5.11
C SER A 78 7.94 39.47 -4.20
N PHE A 79 6.90 38.75 -4.59
CA PHE A 79 5.89 38.30 -3.65
C PHE A 79 6.31 37.00 -2.95
N LEU A 80 5.67 36.73 -1.81
CA LEU A 80 5.61 35.45 -1.14
C LEU A 80 4.19 35.28 -0.58
N GLY A 81 3.44 34.30 -1.10
CA GLY A 81 2.12 33.99 -0.57
C GLY A 81 1.28 33.10 -1.46
N GLY A 82 0.18 32.64 -0.88
CA GLY A 82 -0.81 31.76 -1.50
C GLY A 82 -2.11 32.48 -1.83
N SER A 83 -3.15 31.70 -2.08
CA SER A 83 -4.53 32.15 -2.27
C SER A 83 -5.31 32.06 -0.96
N SER A 84 -5.41 33.18 -0.24
CA SER A 84 -6.31 33.26 0.92
C SER A 84 -7.76 33.50 0.51
N ALA A 85 -8.69 32.77 1.14
CA ALA A 85 -10.14 32.99 1.02
C ALA A 85 -10.70 33.93 2.12
N ILE A 86 -9.87 34.28 3.12
CA ILE A 86 -10.24 35.12 4.26
C ILE A 86 -9.58 36.49 4.11
N ILE A 87 -10.26 37.54 4.61
CA ILE A 87 -9.92 38.96 4.40
C ILE A 87 -8.59 39.46 4.99
N VAL A 88 -7.71 38.58 5.47
CA VAL A 88 -6.45 38.94 6.15
C VAL A 88 -5.20 38.63 5.29
N GLY A 89 -5.32 37.80 4.24
CA GLY A 89 -4.22 37.53 3.29
C GLY A 89 -2.98 36.89 3.93
N ASP A 90 -1.82 37.08 3.30
CA ASP A 90 -0.51 36.78 3.90
C ASP A 90 0.21 38.09 4.21
N MET A 91 0.86 38.16 5.37
CA MET A 91 1.48 39.39 5.86
C MET A 91 2.90 39.13 6.37
N GLY A 92 3.89 39.85 5.83
CA GLY A 92 5.25 39.83 6.37
C GLY A 92 5.42 40.88 7.46
N SER A 93 5.76 40.45 8.68
CA SER A 93 5.85 41.33 9.85
C SER A 93 7.29 41.80 10.11
N SER A 94 8.29 40.97 9.80
CA SER A 94 9.69 41.28 10.08
C SER A 94 10.63 40.68 9.03
N ILE A 95 11.76 41.37 8.79
CA ILE A 95 12.78 40.99 7.82
C ILE A 95 14.17 41.14 8.44
N GLY A 96 15.00 40.12 8.27
CA GLY A 96 16.37 40.04 8.79
C GLY A 96 17.35 39.62 7.70
N LEU A 97 18.64 39.81 7.95
CA LEU A 97 19.72 39.41 7.04
C LEU A 97 20.75 38.59 7.81
N ASP A 98 21.30 37.57 7.16
CA ASP A 98 22.50 36.90 7.68
C ASP A 98 23.79 37.64 7.24
N SER A 99 24.94 37.10 7.66
CA SER A 99 26.25 37.66 7.30
C SER A 99 26.62 37.51 5.81
N SER A 100 25.92 36.62 5.08
CA SER A 100 26.13 36.36 3.65
C SER A 100 25.26 37.25 2.75
N GLY A 101 24.23 37.89 3.32
CA GLY A 101 23.26 38.71 2.61
C GLY A 101 21.99 37.95 2.19
N LYS A 102 21.76 36.74 2.70
CA LYS A 102 20.47 36.06 2.57
C LYS A 102 19.42 36.79 3.40
N ILE A 103 18.20 36.81 2.87
CA ILE A 103 17.06 37.54 3.42
C ILE A 103 16.17 36.56 4.14
N TYR A 104 15.82 36.83 5.39
CA TYR A 104 14.89 36.04 6.17
C TYR A 104 13.65 36.88 6.43
N VAL A 105 12.47 36.30 6.24
CA VAL A 105 11.18 36.97 6.44
C VAL A 105 10.30 36.09 7.31
N THR A 106 9.65 36.69 8.29
CA THR A 106 8.61 36.03 9.08
C THR A 106 7.31 36.83 8.99
N GLY A 107 6.23 36.20 9.39
CA GLY A 107 4.90 36.76 9.39
C GLY A 107 3.86 35.70 9.62
N ASP A 108 2.62 36.01 9.27
CA ASP A 108 1.47 35.13 9.40
C ASP A 108 0.79 34.89 8.06
N THR A 109 0.21 33.71 7.92
CA THR A 109 -0.49 33.28 6.73
C THR A 109 -1.74 32.51 7.09
N THR A 110 -2.84 32.85 6.42
CA THR A 110 -4.08 32.05 6.42
C THR A 110 -4.26 31.28 5.12
N SER A 111 -3.28 31.33 4.21
CA SER A 111 -3.35 30.66 2.91
C SER A 111 -3.05 29.16 3.10
N ALA A 112 -3.96 28.30 2.67
CA ALA A 112 -3.76 26.85 2.74
C ALA A 112 -2.66 26.37 1.78
N ASP A 113 -2.42 27.13 0.71
CA ASP A 113 -1.43 26.93 -0.33
C ASP A 113 -0.22 27.88 -0.17
N PHE A 114 0.07 28.34 1.06
CA PHE A 114 1.25 29.17 1.31
C PHE A 114 2.53 28.44 0.84
N PRO A 115 3.45 29.11 0.13
CA PRO A 115 4.65 28.45 -0.39
C PRO A 115 5.54 27.90 0.74
N VAL A 116 5.74 26.58 0.76
CA VAL A 116 6.63 25.84 1.66
C VAL A 116 7.60 24.97 0.88
N THR A 117 8.80 24.75 1.41
CA THR A 117 9.81 23.90 0.76
C THR A 117 9.70 22.43 1.18
N SER A 118 10.17 21.52 0.32
CA SER A 118 10.27 20.10 0.67
C SER A 118 11.23 19.92 1.85
N GLY A 119 10.83 19.12 2.84
CA GLY A 119 11.61 18.92 4.07
C GLY A 119 11.48 20.04 5.11
N ALA A 120 10.61 21.02 4.91
CA ALA A 120 10.31 22.05 5.92
C ALA A 120 9.73 21.45 7.21
N PHE A 121 9.94 22.13 8.34
CA PHE A 121 9.50 21.68 9.66
C PHE A 121 7.98 21.45 9.74
N GLN A 122 7.17 22.36 9.16
CA GLN A 122 5.75 22.16 8.94
C GLN A 122 5.35 22.65 7.55
N THR A 123 4.54 21.86 6.85
CA THR A 123 4.12 22.13 5.46
C THR A 123 2.62 22.38 5.31
N THR A 124 1.83 22.19 6.35
CA THR A 124 0.36 22.36 6.32
C THR A 124 -0.08 23.49 7.23
N ASN A 125 -0.98 24.32 6.72
CA ASN A 125 -1.57 25.43 7.48
C ASN A 125 -2.79 24.97 8.28
N SER A 126 -3.08 25.61 9.41
CA SER A 126 -4.29 25.36 10.21
C SER A 126 -5.41 26.33 9.83
N ALA A 127 -6.65 26.03 10.22
CA ALA A 127 -7.80 26.90 9.93
C ALA A 127 -7.69 28.30 10.60
N GLY A 128 -6.94 28.41 11.71
CA GLY A 128 -6.69 29.67 12.41
C GLY A 128 -5.55 30.50 11.81
N GLY A 129 -4.83 29.98 10.81
CA GLY A 129 -3.58 30.55 10.29
C GLY A 129 -2.37 30.21 11.18
N LYS A 130 -1.18 30.21 10.56
CA LYS A 130 0.10 29.92 11.21
C LYS A 130 1.09 31.07 11.00
N ALA A 131 2.09 31.13 11.86
CA ALA A 131 3.30 31.87 11.57
C ALA A 131 4.10 31.16 10.46
N PHE A 132 4.92 31.89 9.72
CA PHE A 132 5.87 31.33 8.75
C PHE A 132 7.26 31.92 8.91
N VAL A 133 8.26 31.20 8.39
CA VAL A 133 9.61 31.71 8.14
C VAL A 133 10.05 31.29 6.76
N ALA A 134 10.54 32.25 5.97
CA ALA A 134 11.10 32.00 4.65
C ALA A 134 12.46 32.67 4.51
N ALA A 135 13.42 31.96 3.94
CA ALA A 135 14.75 32.46 3.61
C ALA A 135 14.93 32.56 2.10
N PHE A 136 15.47 33.68 1.63
CA PHE A 136 15.73 33.98 0.23
C PHE A 136 17.20 34.27 -0.01
N ASP A 137 17.69 33.83 -1.17
CA ASP A 137 19.00 34.17 -1.69
C ASP A 137 18.81 35.02 -2.96
N PRO A 138 18.97 36.35 -2.87
CA PRO A 138 18.73 37.26 -3.99
C PRO A 138 19.78 37.14 -5.11
N THR A 139 20.84 36.32 -4.92
CA THR A 139 21.81 36.03 -5.98
C THR A 139 21.29 34.99 -7.00
N HIS A 140 20.22 34.26 -6.64
CA HIS A 140 19.50 33.34 -7.51
C HIS A 140 18.24 34.01 -8.07
N SER A 141 17.54 33.34 -9.00
CA SER A 141 16.34 33.90 -9.66
C SER A 141 15.20 32.88 -9.70
N GLY A 142 13.96 33.37 -9.70
CA GLY A 142 12.78 32.53 -9.76
C GLY A 142 12.67 31.62 -8.54
N THR A 143 12.22 30.38 -8.73
CA THR A 143 12.03 29.41 -7.64
C THR A 143 13.30 29.08 -6.86
N GLN A 144 14.47 29.19 -7.48
CA GLN A 144 15.77 28.96 -6.84
C GLN A 144 16.18 30.05 -5.84
N SER A 145 15.51 31.21 -5.88
CA SER A 145 15.76 32.27 -4.90
C SER A 145 15.16 31.96 -3.53
N LEU A 146 14.17 31.05 -3.43
CA LEU A 146 13.66 30.59 -2.15
C LEU A 146 14.54 29.43 -1.64
N VAL A 147 15.28 29.68 -0.55
CA VAL A 147 16.18 28.71 0.07
C VAL A 147 15.39 27.69 0.88
N TYR A 148 14.55 28.18 1.79
CA TYR A 148 13.57 27.38 2.52
C TYR A 148 12.35 28.23 2.89
N SER A 149 11.21 27.58 3.11
CA SER A 149 10.02 28.18 3.71
C SER A 149 9.28 27.14 4.53
N THR A 150 8.98 27.47 5.79
CA THR A 150 8.27 26.61 6.73
C THR A 150 7.16 27.37 7.45
N LEU A 151 6.11 26.64 7.82
CA LEU A 151 5.10 27.10 8.76
C LEU A 151 5.52 26.79 10.20
N LEU A 152 4.94 27.51 11.16
CA LEU A 152 5.18 27.40 12.59
C LEU A 152 3.87 27.61 13.35
N GLY A 153 3.39 26.57 14.05
CA GLY A 153 2.24 26.69 14.93
C GLY A 153 1.62 25.37 15.36
N GLY A 154 0.63 25.44 16.26
CA GLY A 154 -0.19 24.31 16.69
C GLY A 154 -1.37 24.04 15.76
N THR A 155 -2.25 23.13 16.14
CA THR A 155 -3.45 22.74 15.39
C THR A 155 -4.75 23.20 16.03
N ASN A 156 -4.73 23.60 17.32
CA ASN A 156 -5.95 23.80 18.11
C ASN A 156 -6.22 25.24 18.59
N GLY A 157 -5.44 26.23 18.18
CA GLY A 157 -5.64 27.64 18.53
C GLY A 157 -6.78 28.31 17.75
N SER A 158 -7.78 28.81 18.47
CA SER A 158 -8.93 29.50 17.87
C SER A 158 -8.60 30.81 17.14
N GLN A 159 -7.43 31.42 17.44
CA GLN A 159 -6.96 32.66 16.82
C GLN A 159 -5.59 32.50 16.15
N GLY A 160 -5.10 31.26 16.00
CA GLY A 160 -3.85 30.93 15.32
C GLY A 160 -2.58 31.40 16.03
N GLU A 161 -1.53 31.58 15.23
CA GLU A 161 -0.22 32.09 15.61
C GLU A 161 0.13 33.36 14.84
N VAL A 162 0.76 34.32 15.53
CA VAL A 162 1.28 35.55 14.91
C VAL A 162 2.76 35.68 15.21
N ALA A 163 3.59 35.72 14.18
CA ALA A 163 5.01 36.08 14.30
C ALA A 163 5.16 37.59 14.15
N ASN A 164 5.75 38.25 15.15
CA ASN A 164 5.88 39.72 15.17
C ASN A 164 7.31 40.19 14.90
N ALA A 165 8.32 39.36 15.22
CA ALA A 165 9.71 39.76 15.12
C ALA A 165 10.62 38.60 14.74
N LEU A 166 11.69 38.96 14.03
CA LEU A 166 12.72 38.06 13.53
C LEU A 166 14.11 38.63 13.87
N ALA A 167 15.01 37.76 14.29
CA ALA A 167 16.44 38.02 14.30
C ALA A 167 17.18 36.84 13.69
N VAL A 168 18.36 37.08 13.12
CA VAL A 168 19.19 36.04 12.51
C VAL A 168 20.58 36.14 13.13
N ASP A 169 21.13 35.02 13.57
CA ASP A 169 22.47 35.00 14.15
C ASP A 169 23.58 34.93 13.09
N SER A 170 24.84 34.88 13.53
CA SER A 170 25.97 34.76 12.62
C SER A 170 26.08 33.39 11.92
N ASN A 171 25.41 32.36 12.44
CA ASN A 171 25.38 31.02 11.87
C ASN A 171 24.28 30.87 10.80
N GLY A 172 23.35 31.83 10.73
CA GLY A 172 22.19 31.79 9.84
C GLY A 172 20.97 31.11 10.45
N ASP A 173 20.97 30.89 11.77
CA ASP A 173 19.83 30.34 12.52
C ASP A 173 18.81 31.48 12.76
N ALA A 174 17.52 31.17 12.56
CA ALA A 174 16.45 32.16 12.55
C ALA A 174 15.67 32.14 13.87
N PHE A 175 15.64 33.28 14.56
CA PHE A 175 14.94 33.48 15.82
C PHE A 175 13.63 34.22 15.61
N VAL A 176 12.52 33.58 15.95
CA VAL A 176 11.18 34.16 15.77
C VAL A 176 10.53 34.37 17.12
N ALA A 177 10.10 35.60 17.37
CA ALA A 177 9.23 35.93 18.48
C ALA A 177 7.83 36.27 17.98
N GLY A 178 6.84 35.76 18.70
CA GLY A 178 5.46 35.95 18.35
C GLY A 178 4.54 35.64 19.51
N SER A 179 3.29 35.37 19.19
CA SER A 179 2.27 35.00 20.16
C SER A 179 1.42 33.85 19.62
N THR A 180 1.04 32.94 20.50
CA THR A 180 0.29 31.73 20.15
C THR A 180 -0.88 31.53 21.10
N SER A 181 -2.03 31.16 20.54
CA SER A 181 -3.21 30.72 21.29
C SER A 181 -3.38 29.19 21.30
N SER A 182 -2.48 28.47 20.62
CA SER A 182 -2.52 27.02 20.50
C SER A 182 -1.89 26.36 21.71
N SER A 183 -2.61 25.43 22.32
CA SER A 183 -2.12 24.64 23.46
C SER A 183 -1.17 23.51 23.03
N ASP A 184 -1.13 23.22 21.74
CA ASP A 184 -0.26 22.25 21.09
C ASP A 184 0.82 22.92 20.21
N PHE A 185 1.18 24.17 20.50
CA PHE A 185 2.30 24.83 19.84
C PHE A 185 3.58 24.00 20.01
N PRO A 186 4.38 23.80 18.94
CA PRO A 186 5.53 22.91 18.98
C PRO A 186 6.60 23.47 19.91
N THR A 187 6.94 22.72 20.96
CA THR A 187 8.00 23.07 21.93
C THR A 187 9.11 22.04 21.90
N THR A 188 10.33 22.45 22.23
CA THR A 188 11.45 21.52 22.42
C THR A 188 11.41 20.94 23.84
N SER A 189 12.06 19.80 24.06
CA SER A 189 12.07 19.13 25.37
C SER A 189 12.73 19.95 26.48
N ASP A 190 13.55 20.93 26.11
CA ASP A 190 14.25 21.88 26.97
C ASP A 190 13.61 23.27 27.02
N ALA A 191 12.36 23.40 26.52
CA ALA A 191 11.59 24.63 26.58
C ALA A 191 11.48 25.18 28.02
N PHE A 192 11.58 26.50 28.17
CA PHE A 192 11.38 27.18 29.45
C PHE A 192 9.95 27.01 29.98
N GLN A 193 8.97 27.03 29.08
CA GLN A 193 7.58 26.64 29.32
C GLN A 193 7.10 25.76 28.16
N THR A 194 6.52 24.61 28.49
CA THR A 194 6.04 23.60 27.52
C THR A 194 4.54 23.65 27.25
N ALA A 195 3.80 24.51 27.95
CA ALA A 195 2.35 24.64 27.81
C ALA A 195 1.88 26.06 28.13
N LEU A 196 0.78 26.46 27.51
CA LEU A 196 0.05 27.67 27.87
C LEU A 196 -0.39 27.63 29.33
N LYS A 197 -0.36 28.78 30.00
CA LYS A 197 -0.88 28.91 31.37
C LYS A 197 -2.40 29.08 31.44
N ASN A 198 -3.03 29.49 30.34
CA ASN A 198 -4.49 29.57 30.19
C ASN A 198 -4.89 29.32 28.72
N SER A 199 -6.16 29.54 28.37
CA SER A 199 -6.66 29.40 26.99
C SER A 199 -6.51 30.67 26.12
N SER A 200 -5.69 31.62 26.56
CA SER A 200 -5.40 32.89 25.87
C SER A 200 -4.01 32.85 25.23
N TRP A 201 -3.57 33.99 24.69
CA TRP A 201 -2.30 34.10 23.99
C TRP A 201 -1.13 34.12 24.98
N ASP A 202 -0.10 33.32 24.75
CA ASP A 202 1.21 33.52 25.37
C ASP A 202 2.23 33.93 24.30
N ALA A 203 3.28 34.64 24.69
CA ALA A 203 4.39 34.87 23.80
C ALA A 203 5.09 33.54 23.47
N PHE A 204 5.72 33.44 22.32
CA PHE A 204 6.62 32.33 22.01
C PHE A 204 7.97 32.84 21.53
N LEU A 205 8.99 32.00 21.70
CA LEU A 205 10.30 32.16 21.08
C LEU A 205 10.69 30.83 20.41
N ILE A 206 11.05 30.89 19.14
CA ILE A 206 11.57 29.78 18.33
C ILE A 206 12.97 30.12 17.84
N GLU A 207 13.83 29.11 17.77
CA GLU A 207 15.07 29.07 17.00
C GLU A 207 14.97 27.95 15.95
N LEU A 208 15.04 28.32 14.67
CA LEU A 208 15.09 27.39 13.54
C LEU A 208 16.51 27.26 13.03
N ASP A 209 16.86 26.04 12.63
CA ASP A 209 18.12 25.77 11.96
C ASP A 209 18.20 26.41 10.57
N THR A 210 19.40 26.51 10.02
CA THR A 210 19.66 27.08 8.68
C THR A 210 18.88 26.44 7.51
N THR A 211 18.30 25.25 7.68
CA THR A 211 17.51 24.56 6.66
C THR A 211 16.01 24.79 6.79
N GLY A 212 15.55 25.31 7.94
CA GLY A 212 14.14 25.44 8.26
C GLY A 212 13.42 24.11 8.49
N ALA A 213 14.17 23.01 8.67
CA ALA A 213 13.62 21.66 8.85
C ALA A 213 13.51 21.27 10.33
N SER A 214 14.22 21.95 11.24
CA SER A 214 14.28 21.56 12.65
C SER A 214 14.24 22.75 13.61
N LEU A 215 13.48 22.60 14.69
CA LEU A 215 13.52 23.53 15.84
C LEU A 215 14.75 23.20 16.68
N LEU A 216 15.66 24.16 16.81
CA LEU A 216 16.79 24.09 17.75
C LEU A 216 16.33 24.42 19.17
N TYR A 217 15.36 25.33 19.30
CA TYR A 217 14.72 25.70 20.55
C TYR A 217 13.29 26.19 20.29
N SER A 218 12.34 25.87 21.16
CA SER A 218 11.00 26.46 21.11
C SER A 218 10.31 26.44 22.47
N THR A 219 9.81 27.60 22.91
CA THR A 219 9.16 27.76 24.21
C THR A 219 7.95 28.69 24.14
N TYR A 220 6.99 28.47 25.04
CA TYR A 220 6.05 29.51 25.46
C TYR A 220 6.74 30.48 26.43
N PHE A 221 6.17 31.68 26.58
CA PHE A 221 6.55 32.66 27.59
C PHE A 221 5.34 33.53 27.98
N GLY A 222 4.68 33.16 29.06
CA GLY A 222 3.51 33.89 29.57
C GLY A 222 3.04 33.46 30.95
N GLY A 223 1.89 34.02 31.35
CA GLY A 223 1.22 33.85 32.63
C GLY A 223 -0.31 33.72 32.46
N SER A 224 -1.07 33.96 33.53
CA SER A 224 -2.48 33.53 33.59
C SER A 224 -3.52 34.58 33.18
N CYS A 225 -3.16 35.75 32.65
CA CYS A 225 -4.17 36.78 32.34
C CYS A 225 -5.05 36.47 31.11
N ALA A 226 -6.33 36.82 31.19
CA ALA A 226 -7.33 36.50 30.17
C ALA A 226 -7.08 37.16 28.79
N ASN A 227 -6.39 38.31 28.74
CA ASN A 227 -6.07 39.01 27.48
C ASN A 227 -4.70 38.63 26.92
N GLY A 228 -4.00 37.70 27.55
CA GLY A 228 -2.74 37.13 27.08
C GLY A 228 -1.51 38.03 27.17
N ASP A 229 -0.38 37.38 26.94
CA ASP A 229 0.96 37.94 26.87
C ASP A 229 1.46 37.89 25.41
N LEU A 230 2.08 38.98 24.93
CA LEU A 230 2.48 39.11 23.52
C LEU A 230 3.99 39.22 23.38
N GLY A 231 4.57 38.43 22.48
CA GLY A 231 5.95 38.58 22.02
C GLY A 231 6.01 39.53 20.83
N ASN A 232 6.65 40.69 21.00
CA ASN A 232 6.68 41.76 20.00
C ASN A 232 8.07 42.02 19.41
N GLY A 233 9.13 41.52 20.03
CA GLY A 233 10.50 41.80 19.63
C GLY A 233 11.46 40.69 20.06
N VAL A 234 12.46 40.42 19.22
CA VAL A 234 13.59 39.55 19.56
C VAL A 234 14.88 40.20 19.08
N ALA A 235 15.93 40.12 19.89
CA ALA A 235 17.28 40.50 19.52
C ALA A 235 18.27 39.45 20.01
N ILE A 236 19.32 39.19 19.23
CA ILE A 236 20.38 38.24 19.58
C ILE A 236 21.65 39.03 19.92
N ASP A 237 22.24 38.72 21.07
CA ASP A 237 23.52 39.34 21.45
C ASP A 237 24.72 38.62 20.78
N PRO A 238 25.93 39.21 20.80
CA PRO A 238 27.11 38.57 20.21
C PRO A 238 27.52 37.22 20.84
N ALA A 239 26.94 36.85 21.99
CA ALA A 239 27.14 35.55 22.62
C ALA A 239 26.07 34.53 22.20
N GLY A 240 25.13 34.90 21.32
CA GLY A 240 24.07 34.02 20.83
C GLY A 240 22.90 33.85 21.80
N LYS A 241 22.71 34.77 22.76
CA LYS A 241 21.54 34.72 23.66
C LYS A 241 20.40 35.55 23.09
N ALA A 242 19.18 35.03 23.22
CA ALA A 242 17.98 35.71 22.76
C ALA A 242 17.39 36.60 23.86
N HIS A 243 17.06 37.84 23.48
CA HIS A 243 16.38 38.83 24.29
C HIS A 243 14.99 39.04 23.72
N LEU A 244 13.98 38.50 24.39
CA LEU A 244 12.56 38.60 24.04
C LEU A 244 11.96 39.85 24.71
N ALA A 245 11.25 40.66 23.93
CA ALA A 245 10.52 41.82 24.43
C ALA A 245 9.04 41.74 24.06
N GLY A 246 8.18 42.23 24.94
CA GLY A 246 6.75 42.05 24.77
C GLY A 246 5.89 42.85 25.73
N ALA A 247 4.60 42.52 25.75
CA ALA A 247 3.63 43.12 26.65
C ALA A 247 2.87 42.05 27.41
N THR A 248 2.68 42.27 28.72
CA THR A 248 2.03 41.33 29.61
C THR A 248 0.87 41.97 30.36
N CYS A 249 -0.21 41.22 30.55
CA CYS A 249 -1.24 41.55 31.56
C CYS A 249 -1.22 40.57 32.74
N SER A 250 -0.26 39.66 32.78
CA SER A 250 -0.14 38.59 33.77
C SER A 250 0.57 39.09 35.02
N ALA A 251 -0.10 38.98 36.17
CA ALA A 251 0.52 39.28 37.46
C ALA A 251 1.58 38.24 37.87
N ASP A 252 1.53 37.07 37.24
CA ASP A 252 2.38 35.89 37.43
C ASP A 252 3.30 35.62 36.24
N LEU A 253 3.60 36.65 35.42
CA LEU A 253 4.62 36.53 34.37
C LEU A 253 5.94 36.01 34.98
N PRO A 254 6.65 35.07 34.33
CA PRO A 254 7.96 34.61 34.79
C PRO A 254 8.95 35.77 34.93
N THR A 255 9.38 36.07 36.16
CA THR A 255 10.38 37.11 36.46
C THR A 255 11.51 36.55 37.31
N THR A 256 12.71 37.11 37.17
CA THR A 256 13.88 36.74 37.99
C THR A 256 13.92 37.51 39.30
N ALA A 257 14.49 36.91 40.34
CA ALA A 257 14.76 37.62 41.59
C ALA A 257 15.65 38.84 41.33
N GLY A 258 15.22 40.03 41.78
CA GLY A 258 15.91 41.30 41.54
C GLY A 258 15.55 41.99 40.21
N ALA A 259 14.58 41.50 39.45
CA ALA A 259 14.01 42.26 38.34
C ALA A 259 13.46 43.61 38.84
N TYR A 260 13.56 44.65 38.00
CA TYR A 260 13.13 46.02 38.35
C TYR A 260 11.68 46.07 38.82
N GLN A 261 10.83 45.26 38.18
CA GLN A 261 9.43 45.08 38.53
C GLN A 261 9.07 43.60 38.39
N THR A 262 8.58 42.99 39.47
CA THR A 262 8.25 41.56 39.53
C THR A 262 6.75 41.27 39.53
N THR A 263 5.91 42.32 39.56
CA THR A 263 4.45 42.21 39.55
C THR A 263 3.84 43.25 38.62
N LEU A 264 2.68 42.93 38.05
CA LEU A 264 1.94 43.84 37.18
C LEU A 264 1.54 45.13 37.91
N ALA A 265 1.74 46.29 37.27
CA ALA A 265 1.21 47.58 37.74
C ALA A 265 0.30 48.19 36.68
N GLY A 266 -0.99 48.35 36.98
CA GLY A 266 -2.00 48.78 36.01
C GLY A 266 -2.60 47.61 35.23
N THR A 267 -3.02 47.84 33.98
CA THR A 267 -3.70 46.82 33.15
C THR A 267 -2.75 46.08 32.19
N ARG A 268 -1.59 46.67 31.88
CA ARG A 268 -0.58 46.06 31.01
C ARG A 268 0.80 46.65 31.26
N ASN A 269 1.83 45.81 31.31
CA ASN A 269 3.24 46.20 31.38
C ASN A 269 3.99 45.78 30.11
N ALA A 270 5.11 46.44 29.84
CA ALA A 270 6.13 45.87 28.96
C ALA A 270 7.00 44.88 29.74
N PHE A 271 7.52 43.85 29.06
CA PHE A 271 8.54 42.96 29.61
C PHE A 271 9.73 42.85 28.68
N VAL A 272 10.88 42.49 29.28
CA VAL A 272 12.05 41.99 28.57
C VAL A 272 12.54 40.74 29.31
N ALA A 273 12.88 39.69 28.58
CA ALA A 273 13.39 38.44 29.09
C ALA A 273 14.63 38.03 28.30
N GLU A 274 15.74 37.78 28.99
CA GLU A 274 16.88 37.06 28.42
C GLU A 274 16.58 35.57 28.55
N ILE A 275 16.43 34.87 27.43
CA ILE A 275 16.22 33.43 27.40
C ILE A 275 17.58 32.77 27.18
N PRO A 276 18.12 32.03 28.16
CA PRO A 276 19.34 31.27 27.97
C PRO A 276 19.04 30.10 27.06
N LEU A 277 19.44 30.24 25.80
CA LEU A 277 19.33 29.18 24.81
C LEU A 277 20.50 28.19 24.98
N PRO A 278 20.31 26.91 24.66
CA PRO A 278 21.39 25.92 24.68
C PRO A 278 22.28 26.06 23.43
N THR A 279 22.90 27.23 23.23
CA THR A 279 23.47 27.61 21.92
C THR A 279 24.96 27.35 21.77
N SER A 280 25.61 26.67 22.71
CA SER A 280 27.04 26.36 22.58
C SER A 280 27.30 24.88 22.73
N ALA A 281 27.66 24.24 21.61
CA ALA A 281 28.41 23.00 21.66
C ALA A 281 29.64 23.22 22.54
N VAL A 282 29.79 22.40 23.58
CA VAL A 282 30.95 22.40 24.49
C VAL A 282 31.91 21.27 24.16
N SER A 283 31.41 20.20 23.54
CA SER A 283 32.24 19.14 22.97
C SER A 283 31.58 18.57 21.73
N ILE A 284 32.37 17.90 20.90
CA ILE A 284 31.92 17.14 19.73
C ILE A 284 32.56 15.76 19.79
N GLN A 285 31.84 14.74 19.33
CA GLN A 285 32.32 13.37 19.21
C GLN A 285 31.90 12.77 17.87
N LEU A 286 32.70 11.85 17.36
CA LEU A 286 32.40 11.13 16.12
C LEU A 286 31.90 9.73 16.42
N THR A 287 30.85 9.32 15.70
CA THR A 287 30.25 7.98 15.79
C THR A 287 30.14 7.37 14.38
N PRO A 288 30.53 6.09 14.17
CA PRO A 288 31.25 5.22 15.10
C PRO A 288 32.70 5.68 15.39
N GLN A 289 33.20 5.32 16.58
CA GLN A 289 34.61 5.46 16.97
C GLN A 289 35.43 4.31 16.37
N ASN A 290 36.53 4.65 15.70
CA ASN A 290 37.50 3.76 15.08
C ASN A 290 36.93 2.65 14.17
N PRO A 291 36.07 2.99 13.18
CA PRO A 291 35.49 1.99 12.31
C PRO A 291 36.54 1.33 11.41
N THR A 292 36.29 0.06 11.08
CA THR A 292 37.06 -0.68 10.06
C THR A 292 36.21 -0.83 8.80
N LEU A 293 36.78 -0.46 7.66
CA LEU A 293 36.11 -0.41 6.36
C LEU A 293 36.87 -1.28 5.34
N LEU A 294 36.17 -1.94 4.44
CA LEU A 294 36.81 -2.63 3.32
C LEU A 294 37.08 -1.64 2.19
N THR A 295 38.18 -1.85 1.45
CA THR A 295 38.47 -1.05 0.25
C THR A 295 37.28 -1.11 -0.74
N GLY A 296 36.78 0.05 -1.18
CA GLY A 296 35.62 0.19 -2.06
C GLY A 296 34.27 0.38 -1.35
N MET A 297 34.20 0.23 -0.02
CA MET A 297 32.96 0.40 0.76
C MET A 297 32.84 1.81 1.35
N VAL A 298 31.63 2.18 1.78
CA VAL A 298 31.30 3.46 2.43
C VAL A 298 30.86 3.28 3.88
N GLN A 299 31.12 4.28 4.73
CA GLN A 299 30.67 4.35 6.12
C GLN A 299 30.17 5.77 6.43
N GLN A 300 28.93 5.91 6.92
CA GLN A 300 28.46 7.17 7.49
C GLN A 300 29.14 7.42 8.83
N LEU A 301 29.70 8.62 9.00
CA LEU A 301 30.15 9.15 10.28
C LEU A 301 29.20 10.27 10.71
N SER A 302 28.82 10.28 11.98
CA SER A 302 28.01 11.34 12.57
C SER A 302 28.83 12.18 13.55
N ALA A 303 28.67 13.49 13.49
CA ALA A 303 29.28 14.44 14.42
C ALA A 303 28.26 14.86 15.48
N ILE A 304 28.32 14.22 16.65
CA ILE A 304 27.38 14.49 17.76
C ILE A 304 28.00 15.53 18.69
N ALA A 305 27.38 16.70 18.82
CA ALA A 305 27.80 17.72 19.76
C ALA A 305 27.11 17.51 21.11
N THR A 306 27.84 17.71 22.20
CA THR A 306 27.26 17.93 23.54
C THR A 306 27.16 19.43 23.75
N LEU A 307 25.97 19.89 24.09
CA LEU A 307 25.66 21.29 24.35
C LEU A 307 25.95 21.63 25.82
N ASN A 308 26.08 22.92 26.13
CA ASN A 308 26.33 23.45 27.47
C ASN A 308 25.27 23.03 28.53
N ASN A 309 24.09 22.60 28.11
CA ASN A 309 23.03 22.05 28.98
C ASN A 309 23.17 20.53 29.24
N GLY A 310 24.18 19.87 28.67
CA GLY A 310 24.42 18.43 28.79
C GLY A 310 23.68 17.56 27.76
N ASN A 311 22.78 18.13 26.96
CA ASN A 311 22.10 17.42 25.87
C ASN A 311 23.06 17.17 24.70
N THR A 312 22.73 16.16 23.88
CA THR A 312 23.47 15.86 22.65
C THR A 312 22.60 16.11 21.42
N GLN A 313 23.20 16.66 20.37
CA GLN A 313 22.53 16.93 19.09
C GLN A 313 23.44 16.55 17.92
N ASP A 314 22.85 16.14 16.80
CA ASP A 314 23.58 15.81 15.58
C ASP A 314 23.95 17.09 14.81
N PHE A 315 25.24 17.31 14.62
CA PHE A 315 25.84 18.42 13.88
C PHE A 315 26.58 17.94 12.61
N THR A 316 26.30 16.74 12.11
CA THR A 316 26.97 16.14 10.92
C THR A 316 26.97 17.07 9.72
N GLY A 317 25.83 17.72 9.45
CA GLY A 317 25.68 18.69 8.35
C GLY A 317 26.34 20.05 8.60
N ARG A 318 26.62 20.41 9.86
CA ARG A 318 27.23 21.69 10.27
C ARG A 318 28.75 21.58 10.48
N ALA A 319 29.28 20.38 10.59
CA ALA A 319 30.71 20.14 10.78
C ALA A 319 31.47 20.14 9.44
N THR A 320 32.70 20.65 9.46
CA THR A 320 33.65 20.52 8.35
C THR A 320 34.45 19.24 8.50
N TRP A 321 34.47 18.41 7.45
CA TRP A 321 35.09 17.09 7.47
C TRP A 321 36.40 17.07 6.69
N VAL A 322 37.44 16.49 7.27
CA VAL A 322 38.76 16.33 6.64
C VAL A 322 39.26 14.91 6.88
N SER A 323 39.79 14.28 5.82
CA SER A 323 40.60 13.08 5.93
C SER A 323 42.08 13.45 5.94
N SER A 324 42.82 12.93 6.93
CA SER A 324 44.28 13.08 7.00
C SER A 324 45.03 12.37 5.85
N ASN A 325 44.40 11.38 5.20
CA ASN A 325 44.99 10.69 4.04
C ASN A 325 43.93 10.37 2.97
N PRO A 326 43.65 11.31 2.05
CA PRO A 326 42.68 11.13 0.97
C PRO A 326 42.97 9.98 0.00
N SER A 327 44.21 9.45 -0.03
CA SER A 327 44.53 8.29 -0.88
C SER A 327 44.10 6.95 -0.26
N VAL A 328 43.90 6.92 1.05
CA VAL A 328 43.37 5.76 1.81
C VAL A 328 41.86 5.88 1.97
N LEU A 329 41.37 7.08 2.27
CA LEU A 329 39.96 7.33 2.55
C LEU A 329 39.59 8.77 2.26
N THR A 330 38.48 8.98 1.55
CA THR A 330 37.90 10.32 1.32
C THR A 330 36.60 10.47 2.12
N VAL A 331 36.22 11.69 2.48
CA VAL A 331 34.94 11.99 3.14
C VAL A 331 34.15 12.96 2.27
N ALA A 332 32.90 12.62 1.97
CA ALA A 332 32.05 13.44 1.14
C ALA A 332 31.63 14.73 1.85
N THR A 333 31.55 15.82 1.08
CA THR A 333 30.99 17.10 1.53
C THR A 333 29.47 17.16 1.32
N LEU A 334 28.92 16.33 0.45
CA LEU A 334 27.48 16.13 0.22
C LEU A 334 27.21 14.70 -0.27
N PRO A 335 26.35 13.91 0.42
CA PRO A 335 25.92 14.11 1.81
C PRO A 335 27.11 14.13 2.79
N GLN A 336 27.06 14.99 3.82
CA GLN A 336 28.18 15.17 4.77
C GLN A 336 28.47 13.90 5.59
N GLY A 337 29.74 13.67 5.90
CA GLY A 337 30.17 12.61 6.83
C GLY A 337 30.29 11.20 6.22
N PHE A 338 30.01 11.02 4.93
CA PHE A 338 30.22 9.73 4.25
C PHE A 338 31.69 9.47 3.92
N ALA A 339 32.30 8.50 4.60
CA ALA A 339 33.67 8.07 4.39
C ALA A 339 33.76 6.90 3.39
N LEU A 340 34.50 7.05 2.30
CA LEU A 340 34.74 6.03 1.27
C LEU A 340 36.18 5.51 1.36
N GLY A 341 36.36 4.20 1.55
CA GLY A 341 37.68 3.57 1.57
C GLY A 341 38.24 3.39 0.16
N LEU A 342 39.37 4.02 -0.14
CA LEU A 342 40.02 4.02 -1.46
C LEU A 342 41.26 3.14 -1.54
N GLY A 343 41.95 2.91 -0.41
CA GLY A 343 43.15 2.08 -0.37
C GLY A 343 43.43 1.57 1.04
N VAL A 344 44.20 0.48 1.15
CA VAL A 344 44.55 -0.12 2.44
C VAL A 344 45.43 0.83 3.25
N GLY A 345 45.06 1.06 4.51
CA GLY A 345 45.79 1.94 5.42
C GLY A 345 44.88 2.51 6.50
N THR A 346 45.37 3.48 7.25
CA THR A 346 44.57 4.23 8.22
C THR A 346 44.47 5.69 7.78
N ALA A 347 43.33 6.30 8.06
CA ALA A 347 43.11 7.73 7.90
C ALA A 347 42.30 8.24 9.09
N ASP A 348 42.82 9.23 9.79
CA ASP A 348 42.04 10.01 10.75
C ASP A 348 41.06 10.89 9.99
N VAL A 349 39.78 10.77 10.36
CA VAL A 349 38.71 11.65 9.91
C VAL A 349 38.40 12.62 11.03
N THR A 350 38.57 13.92 10.75
CA THR A 350 38.31 14.99 11.69
C THR A 350 37.07 15.78 11.28
N ALA A 351 36.12 15.94 12.22
CA ALA A 351 35.01 16.88 12.11
C ALA A 351 35.30 18.12 12.97
N THR A 352 35.13 19.30 12.37
CA THR A 352 35.34 20.59 13.03
C THR A 352 34.03 21.37 13.09
N LEU A 353 33.63 21.79 14.29
CA LEU A 353 32.46 22.63 14.54
C LEU A 353 32.93 23.89 15.30
N GLY A 354 33.07 25.02 14.61
CA GLY A 354 33.66 26.22 15.18
C GLY A 354 35.10 25.96 15.66
N ALA A 355 35.36 26.16 16.97
CA ALA A 355 36.65 25.86 17.59
C ALA A 355 36.78 24.40 18.11
N LEU A 356 35.69 23.61 18.06
CA LEU A 356 35.69 22.24 18.54
C LEU A 356 36.08 21.28 17.41
N THR A 357 36.89 20.28 17.74
CA THR A 357 37.29 19.23 16.82
C THR A 357 37.11 17.86 17.46
N ALA A 358 36.61 16.90 16.70
CA ALA A 358 36.64 15.48 17.04
C ALA A 358 37.28 14.69 15.91
N SER A 359 38.03 13.65 16.26
CA SER A 359 38.67 12.77 15.30
C SER A 359 38.36 11.31 15.60
N THR A 360 38.29 10.50 14.55
CA THR A 360 38.14 9.05 14.60
C THR A 360 39.09 8.42 13.59
N THR A 361 39.82 7.38 13.97
CA THR A 361 40.75 6.70 13.06
C THR A 361 39.99 5.65 12.26
N VAL A 362 39.80 5.88 10.97
CA VAL A 362 39.20 4.85 10.11
C VAL A 362 40.29 3.95 9.56
N THR A 363 40.15 2.64 9.77
CA THR A 363 41.08 1.64 9.24
C THR A 363 40.47 1.02 7.99
N VAL A 364 41.09 1.24 6.84
CA VAL A 364 40.72 0.60 5.58
C VAL A 364 41.56 -0.65 5.38
N VAL A 365 40.91 -1.80 5.31
CA VAL A 365 41.56 -3.09 5.08
C VAL A 365 41.25 -3.59 3.67
N SER A 366 42.12 -4.44 3.14
CA SER A 366 41.88 -5.13 1.87
C SER A 366 40.67 -6.04 2.01
N VAL A 367 39.92 -6.20 0.92
CA VAL A 367 38.93 -7.29 0.82
C VAL A 367 39.69 -8.61 0.99
N PRO A 368 39.34 -9.47 1.97
CA PRO A 368 39.97 -10.77 2.11
C PRO A 368 39.80 -11.58 0.82
N PRO A 369 40.85 -12.28 0.34
CA PRO A 369 40.70 -13.18 -0.79
C PRO A 369 39.66 -14.27 -0.45
N ALA A 370 38.85 -14.65 -1.43
CA ALA A 370 37.90 -15.74 -1.26
C ALA A 370 38.64 -17.04 -0.89
N PRO A 371 38.06 -17.90 -0.03
CA PRO A 371 38.67 -19.19 0.30
C PRO A 371 38.76 -20.08 -0.93
N THR A 372 39.80 -20.89 -1.04
CA THR A 372 39.99 -21.79 -2.19
C THR A 372 40.38 -23.18 -1.73
N ILE A 373 39.71 -24.21 -2.26
CA ILE A 373 40.07 -25.62 -2.12
C ILE A 373 41.03 -25.99 -3.25
N THR A 374 42.21 -26.49 -2.90
CA THR A 374 43.21 -27.02 -3.84
C THR A 374 43.11 -28.53 -4.01
N SER A 375 42.71 -29.27 -2.97
CA SER A 375 42.55 -30.72 -3.07
C SER A 375 41.60 -31.29 -2.01
N VAL A 376 40.97 -32.42 -2.33
CA VAL A 376 40.14 -33.23 -1.42
C VAL A 376 40.68 -34.65 -1.45
N SER A 377 40.97 -35.24 -0.30
CA SER A 377 41.52 -36.61 -0.20
C SER A 377 41.00 -37.36 1.03
N PRO A 378 40.44 -38.57 0.86
CA PRO A 378 40.11 -39.21 -0.42
C PRO A 378 38.97 -38.47 -1.15
N THR A 379 38.87 -38.62 -2.48
CA THR A 379 37.74 -38.08 -3.27
C THR A 379 36.50 -38.98 -3.27
N ILE A 380 36.62 -40.17 -2.67
CA ILE A 380 35.56 -41.16 -2.49
C ILE A 380 35.61 -41.72 -1.06
N GLY A 381 34.46 -41.92 -0.42
CA GLY A 381 34.40 -42.50 0.93
C GLY A 381 33.00 -42.93 1.34
N ALA A 382 32.90 -43.96 2.18
CA ALA A 382 31.63 -44.31 2.82
C ALA A 382 31.33 -43.36 3.99
N VAL A 383 30.09 -43.37 4.49
CA VAL A 383 29.73 -42.67 5.75
C VAL A 383 30.72 -43.04 6.86
N GLY A 384 31.17 -42.02 7.61
CA GLY A 384 32.19 -42.18 8.66
C GLY A 384 33.65 -42.03 8.17
N THR A 385 33.88 -41.95 6.85
CA THR A 385 35.21 -41.65 6.32
C THR A 385 35.60 -40.22 6.68
N GLN A 386 36.81 -40.01 7.21
CA GLN A 386 37.38 -38.67 7.38
C GLN A 386 38.02 -38.23 6.06
N VAL A 387 37.63 -37.05 5.60
CA VAL A 387 38.08 -36.45 4.34
C VAL A 387 38.90 -35.21 4.67
N SER A 388 40.12 -35.16 4.15
CA SER A 388 41.01 -34.00 4.25
C SER A 388 40.81 -33.08 3.06
N ILE A 389 40.51 -31.82 3.36
CA ILE A 389 40.23 -30.73 2.42
C ILE A 389 41.36 -29.73 2.58
N THR A 390 42.22 -29.61 1.59
CA THR A 390 43.38 -28.71 1.61
C THR A 390 43.10 -27.49 0.72
N GLY A 391 43.56 -26.32 1.15
CA GLY A 391 43.32 -25.06 0.46
C GLY A 391 44.00 -23.87 1.12
N SER A 392 43.40 -22.70 0.98
CA SER A 392 43.84 -21.46 1.60
C SER A 392 42.66 -20.54 1.91
N GLY A 393 42.82 -19.68 2.92
CA GLY A 393 41.79 -18.72 3.32
C GLY A 393 40.67 -19.34 4.16
N PHE A 394 40.91 -20.52 4.76
CA PHE A 394 39.91 -21.16 5.63
C PHE A 394 39.87 -20.56 7.03
N GLY A 395 40.86 -19.76 7.43
CA GLY A 395 41.00 -19.25 8.80
C GLY A 395 41.61 -20.27 9.76
N ASN A 396 42.35 -19.78 10.76
CA ASN A 396 43.14 -20.63 11.68
C ASN A 396 42.30 -21.49 12.65
N VAL A 397 41.01 -21.19 12.80
CA VAL A 397 40.07 -21.89 13.68
C VAL A 397 38.69 -21.93 13.00
N GLN A 398 37.87 -22.92 13.31
CA GLN A 398 36.57 -23.11 12.66
C GLN A 398 35.60 -21.94 12.89
N GLY A 399 35.40 -21.49 14.14
CA GLY A 399 34.41 -20.45 14.47
C GLY A 399 32.99 -20.81 14.00
N SER A 400 32.33 -19.89 13.29
CA SER A 400 31.04 -20.11 12.61
C SER A 400 31.19 -20.78 11.23
N GLY A 401 32.41 -21.20 10.86
CA GLY A 401 32.72 -21.80 9.59
C GLY A 401 32.04 -23.15 9.39
N THR A 402 31.50 -23.35 8.18
CA THR A 402 30.82 -24.59 7.79
C THR A 402 31.54 -25.26 6.63
N VAL A 403 31.34 -26.57 6.49
CA VAL A 403 31.80 -27.35 5.34
C VAL A 403 30.63 -28.15 4.81
N GLN A 404 30.52 -28.17 3.48
CA GLN A 404 29.66 -29.08 2.76
C GLN A 404 30.53 -30.24 2.27
N LEU A 405 30.13 -31.50 2.54
CA LEU A 405 30.83 -32.70 2.07
C LEU A 405 29.83 -33.72 1.52
N GLY A 406 29.60 -33.68 0.21
CA GLY A 406 28.54 -34.46 -0.44
C GLY A 406 27.22 -33.70 -0.44
N SER A 407 26.10 -34.35 -0.11
CA SER A 407 24.77 -33.72 -0.04
C SER A 407 24.41 -33.13 1.32
N ARG A 408 25.16 -33.44 2.38
CA ARG A 408 24.92 -32.92 3.74
C ARG A 408 26.23 -32.52 4.43
N PRO A 409 26.22 -31.47 5.26
CA PRO A 409 27.37 -31.13 6.10
C PRO A 409 27.64 -32.24 7.12
N GLY A 410 28.92 -32.53 7.33
CA GLY A 410 29.44 -33.53 8.24
C GLY A 410 29.88 -32.97 9.59
N VAL A 411 30.64 -33.77 10.33
CA VAL A 411 31.27 -33.32 11.58
C VAL A 411 32.71 -32.93 11.27
N VAL A 412 33.04 -31.65 11.45
CA VAL A 412 34.41 -31.15 11.36
C VAL A 412 35.25 -31.75 12.49
N VAL A 413 36.35 -32.41 12.12
CA VAL A 413 37.31 -33.06 13.02
C VAL A 413 38.45 -32.12 13.38
N SER A 414 38.96 -31.38 12.41
CA SER A 414 40.02 -30.39 12.62
C SER A 414 39.94 -29.28 11.59
N TRP A 415 40.37 -28.08 11.96
CA TRP A 415 40.34 -26.90 11.12
C TRP A 415 41.64 -26.10 11.26
N SER A 416 42.13 -25.57 10.15
CA SER A 416 43.25 -24.64 10.04
C SER A 416 43.09 -23.83 8.75
N ASP A 417 43.88 -22.77 8.58
CA ASP A 417 43.75 -21.89 7.41
C ASP A 417 43.99 -22.61 6.07
N THR A 418 44.74 -23.71 6.10
CA THR A 418 45.12 -24.46 4.91
C THR A 418 44.51 -25.86 4.82
N ALA A 419 43.86 -26.34 5.89
CA ALA A 419 43.32 -27.69 5.92
C ALA A 419 42.13 -27.83 6.85
N VAL A 420 41.07 -28.46 6.35
CA VAL A 420 39.91 -28.91 7.13
C VAL A 420 39.79 -30.42 7.00
N VAL A 421 39.54 -31.12 8.10
CA VAL A 421 39.19 -32.54 8.08
C VAL A 421 37.76 -32.66 8.55
N GLU A 422 36.92 -33.33 7.77
CA GLU A 422 35.51 -33.53 8.08
C GLU A 422 35.12 -34.99 7.88
N THR A 423 34.20 -35.47 8.70
CA THR A 423 33.66 -36.83 8.60
C THR A 423 32.39 -36.84 7.75
N VAL A 424 32.32 -37.73 6.75
CA VAL A 424 31.12 -37.93 5.92
C VAL A 424 29.93 -38.31 6.82
N ALA A 425 28.88 -37.47 6.86
CA ALA A 425 27.71 -37.66 7.71
C ALA A 425 26.80 -38.82 7.26
N THR A 426 26.05 -39.39 8.21
CA THR A 426 24.96 -40.35 7.94
C THR A 426 23.87 -39.72 7.07
N GLY A 427 23.37 -40.47 6.08
CA GLY A 427 22.39 -39.99 5.11
C GLY A 427 22.97 -39.12 3.99
N SER A 428 24.30 -38.92 3.94
CA SER A 428 24.94 -38.18 2.84
C SER A 428 24.94 -39.02 1.56
N VAL A 429 24.69 -38.39 0.42
CA VAL A 429 24.92 -38.94 -0.92
C VAL A 429 25.99 -38.11 -1.63
N SER A 430 26.48 -38.60 -2.78
CA SER A 430 27.49 -37.92 -3.59
C SER A 430 27.11 -36.47 -3.90
N GLY A 431 28.10 -35.59 -3.96
CA GLY A 431 27.89 -34.15 -4.14
C GLY A 431 29.21 -33.39 -4.26
N THR A 432 29.23 -32.16 -3.75
CA THR A 432 30.43 -31.31 -3.79
C THR A 432 30.99 -31.07 -2.39
N VAL A 433 32.26 -30.71 -2.36
CA VAL A 433 32.98 -30.21 -1.20
C VAL A 433 33.11 -28.71 -1.33
N GLN A 434 32.71 -27.98 -0.30
CA GLN A 434 32.83 -26.53 -0.23
C GLN A 434 33.07 -26.09 1.22
N VAL A 435 34.03 -25.20 1.45
CA VAL A 435 34.34 -24.64 2.78
C VAL A 435 33.83 -23.20 2.85
N ARG A 436 33.22 -22.82 3.98
CA ARG A 436 32.62 -21.50 4.25
C ARG A 436 33.08 -20.94 5.59
N PRO A 437 34.27 -20.32 5.69
CA PRO A 437 34.87 -19.87 6.95
C PRO A 437 34.10 -18.79 7.74
N SER A 438 33.19 -18.08 7.07
CA SER A 438 32.31 -17.05 7.65
C SER A 438 31.16 -16.74 6.67
N GLY A 439 30.57 -17.78 6.08
CA GLY A 439 29.51 -17.65 5.08
C GLY A 439 29.99 -17.47 3.63
N THR A 440 31.22 -17.00 3.39
CA THR A 440 31.82 -16.89 2.05
C THR A 440 32.19 -18.27 1.48
N PRO A 441 31.61 -18.70 0.35
CA PRO A 441 31.91 -20.01 -0.24
C PRO A 441 33.28 -20.06 -0.94
N SER A 442 33.95 -21.21 -0.81
CA SER A 442 35.06 -21.58 -1.69
C SER A 442 34.59 -22.06 -3.06
N ASN A 443 35.52 -22.36 -3.97
CA ASN A 443 35.23 -23.20 -5.14
C ASN A 443 34.70 -24.59 -4.70
N SER A 444 33.96 -25.24 -5.59
CA SER A 444 33.38 -26.56 -5.38
C SER A 444 34.26 -27.66 -5.96
N VAL A 445 34.48 -28.75 -5.21
CA VAL A 445 35.22 -29.95 -5.66
C VAL A 445 34.32 -31.19 -5.56
N PRO A 446 34.19 -32.04 -6.58
CA PRO A 446 33.33 -33.22 -6.49
C PRO A 446 33.82 -34.24 -5.46
N PHE A 447 32.89 -34.88 -4.75
CA PHE A 447 33.14 -35.98 -3.81
C PHE A 447 32.08 -37.07 -3.94
N THR A 448 32.52 -38.33 -4.01
CA THR A 448 31.65 -39.50 -4.17
C THR A 448 31.43 -40.19 -2.83
N VAL A 449 30.17 -40.29 -2.40
CA VAL A 449 29.81 -41.08 -1.21
C VAL A 449 29.52 -42.51 -1.65
N ILE A 450 30.17 -43.49 -1.01
CA ILE A 450 29.87 -44.91 -1.23
C ILE A 450 28.55 -45.24 -0.53
N THR A 451 27.52 -45.55 -1.32
CA THR A 451 26.21 -45.99 -0.86
C THR A 451 26.00 -47.49 -1.13
N ALA A 452 25.11 -48.12 -0.38
CA ALA A 452 24.72 -49.50 -0.61
C ALA A 452 24.16 -49.68 -2.03
N ALA A 453 24.51 -50.77 -2.70
CA ALA A 453 23.99 -51.13 -4.01
C ALA A 453 23.68 -52.63 -4.07
N ILE A 454 22.48 -52.98 -4.52
CA ILE A 454 22.05 -54.37 -4.74
C ILE A 454 22.36 -54.75 -6.18
N THR A 455 23.09 -55.85 -6.36
CA THR A 455 23.38 -56.47 -7.66
C THR A 455 22.43 -57.61 -7.98
N SER A 456 21.96 -58.37 -6.99
CA SER A 456 20.95 -59.43 -7.21
C SER A 456 20.16 -59.80 -5.95
N VAL A 457 18.99 -60.41 -6.15
CA VAL A 457 18.09 -60.91 -5.09
C VAL A 457 17.67 -62.33 -5.48
N SER A 458 17.84 -63.31 -4.59
CA SER A 458 17.54 -64.72 -4.86
C SER A 458 16.95 -65.44 -3.64
N PRO A 459 15.79 -66.11 -3.78
CA PRO A 459 14.90 -66.08 -4.96
C PRO A 459 14.28 -64.68 -5.16
N THR A 460 13.89 -64.33 -6.39
CA THR A 460 13.21 -63.06 -6.71
C THR A 460 11.72 -63.06 -6.30
N SER A 461 11.21 -64.20 -5.84
CA SER A 461 9.87 -64.36 -5.32
C SER A 461 9.83 -65.37 -4.17
N ALA A 462 9.14 -65.07 -3.07
CA ALA A 462 8.99 -66.01 -1.95
C ALA A 462 7.74 -65.73 -1.10
N ALA A 463 7.20 -66.75 -0.43
CA ALA A 463 6.07 -66.58 0.48
C ALA A 463 6.54 -65.96 1.81
N ALA A 464 5.63 -65.33 2.55
CA ALA A 464 5.91 -64.85 3.91
C ALA A 464 6.51 -65.98 4.77
N GLY A 465 7.58 -65.69 5.50
CA GLY A 465 8.37 -66.64 6.28
C GLY A 465 9.53 -67.31 5.53
N SER A 466 9.68 -67.08 4.22
CA SER A 466 10.81 -67.60 3.43
C SER A 466 12.06 -66.72 3.55
N GLN A 467 13.25 -67.33 3.51
CA GLN A 467 14.53 -66.60 3.44
C GLN A 467 14.88 -66.16 2.02
N VAL A 468 15.46 -64.97 1.89
CA VAL A 468 15.91 -64.36 0.64
C VAL A 468 17.32 -63.84 0.83
N THR A 469 18.18 -64.10 -0.16
CA THR A 469 19.56 -63.62 -0.20
C THR A 469 19.67 -62.43 -1.13
N ILE A 470 20.14 -61.30 -0.61
CA ILE A 470 20.42 -60.06 -1.34
C ILE A 470 21.93 -59.96 -1.48
N THR A 471 22.43 -59.85 -2.71
CA THR A 471 23.86 -59.69 -3.02
C THR A 471 24.09 -58.28 -3.56
N GLY A 472 25.23 -57.68 -3.22
CA GLY A 472 25.54 -56.30 -3.56
C GLY A 472 26.90 -55.83 -3.08
N SER A 473 27.02 -54.55 -2.79
CA SER A 473 28.23 -53.89 -2.28
C SER A 473 27.86 -52.69 -1.41
N GLY A 474 28.72 -52.30 -0.46
CA GLY A 474 28.49 -51.12 0.39
C GLY A 474 27.43 -51.34 1.46
N PHE A 475 27.09 -52.60 1.78
CA PHE A 475 26.20 -52.93 2.89
C PHE A 475 26.90 -52.78 4.26
N GLY A 476 28.24 -52.72 4.29
CA GLY A 476 29.02 -52.68 5.52
C GLY A 476 29.25 -54.07 6.14
N SER A 477 30.32 -54.20 6.93
CA SER A 477 30.76 -55.49 7.49
C SER A 477 29.82 -56.11 8.52
N ALA A 478 28.81 -55.38 9.01
CA ALA A 478 27.78 -55.83 9.94
C ALA A 478 26.51 -54.96 9.79
N GLN A 479 25.35 -55.46 10.22
CA GLN A 479 24.06 -54.77 10.06
C GLN A 479 24.01 -53.39 10.75
N GLY A 480 24.45 -53.28 12.01
CA GLY A 480 24.29 -52.03 12.77
C GLY A 480 22.82 -51.58 12.85
N VAL A 481 22.55 -50.33 12.46
CA VAL A 481 21.19 -49.76 12.34
C VAL A 481 20.54 -50.02 10.97
N GLY A 482 21.18 -50.82 10.12
CA GLY A 482 20.70 -51.13 8.77
C GLY A 482 19.39 -51.91 8.75
N GLN A 483 18.56 -51.62 7.75
CA GLN A 483 17.27 -52.29 7.53
C GLN A 483 17.23 -52.92 6.15
N VAL A 484 16.53 -54.05 6.03
CA VAL A 484 16.20 -54.67 4.75
C VAL A 484 14.70 -54.65 4.57
N TRP A 485 14.26 -54.31 3.37
CA TRP A 485 12.87 -54.47 2.95
C TRP A 485 12.79 -55.56 1.89
N LEU A 486 11.77 -56.40 1.99
CA LEU A 486 11.43 -57.42 1.01
C LEU A 486 9.93 -57.30 0.72
N GLY A 487 9.59 -56.56 -0.33
CA GLY A 487 8.22 -56.20 -0.64
C GLY A 487 7.84 -54.85 -0.04
N THR A 488 6.73 -54.78 0.69
CA THR A 488 6.22 -53.54 1.29
C THR A 488 6.49 -53.40 2.79
N ALA A 489 7.22 -54.34 3.40
CA ALA A 489 7.48 -54.33 4.84
C ALA A 489 8.96 -54.64 5.16
N PRO A 490 9.48 -54.16 6.30
CA PRO A 490 10.82 -54.51 6.76
C PRO A 490 10.92 -56.02 6.99
N ALA A 491 11.96 -56.63 6.43
CA ALA A 491 12.30 -58.03 6.56
C ALA A 491 13.14 -58.29 7.82
N GLN A 492 13.02 -59.49 8.38
CA GLN A 492 13.84 -59.90 9.51
C GLN A 492 15.21 -60.38 9.03
N VAL A 493 16.27 -59.62 9.33
CA VAL A 493 17.65 -59.95 8.90
C VAL A 493 18.15 -61.18 9.65
N SER A 494 18.62 -62.17 8.89
CA SER A 494 19.22 -63.42 9.38
C SER A 494 20.75 -63.37 9.39
N SER A 495 21.37 -62.76 8.38
CA SER A 495 22.82 -62.54 8.34
C SER A 495 23.16 -61.33 7.46
N TRP A 496 24.32 -60.68 7.71
CA TRP A 496 24.73 -59.45 7.03
C TRP A 496 26.26 -59.38 6.90
N ASN A 497 26.74 -59.03 5.71
CA ASN A 497 28.11 -58.59 5.45
C ASN A 497 28.11 -57.58 4.28
N ASP A 498 29.29 -57.05 3.93
CA ASP A 498 29.39 -55.92 2.99
C ASP A 498 28.86 -56.21 1.57
N THR A 499 28.81 -57.49 1.20
CA THR A 499 28.40 -57.94 -0.13
C THR A 499 27.13 -58.78 -0.14
N GLN A 500 26.61 -59.17 1.03
CA GLN A 500 25.47 -60.07 1.12
C GLN A 500 24.66 -59.87 2.40
N VAL A 501 23.34 -59.81 2.25
CA VAL A 501 22.37 -59.82 3.36
C VAL A 501 21.36 -60.94 3.13
N VAL A 502 21.14 -61.78 4.14
CA VAL A 502 20.07 -62.78 4.13
C VAL A 502 18.96 -62.31 5.06
N ALA A 503 17.72 -62.23 4.58
CA ALA A 503 16.58 -61.78 5.36
C ALA A 503 15.32 -62.61 5.08
N THR A 504 14.43 -62.69 6.05
CA THR A 504 13.17 -63.44 5.99
C THR A 504 12.02 -62.49 5.66
N VAL A 505 11.19 -62.85 4.68
CA VAL A 505 9.99 -62.08 4.29
C VAL A 505 9.00 -62.04 5.46
N SER A 506 8.65 -60.84 5.91
CA SER A 506 7.74 -60.65 7.04
C SER A 506 6.29 -61.03 6.71
N ALA A 507 5.55 -61.50 7.72
CA ALA A 507 4.12 -61.76 7.59
C ALA A 507 3.36 -60.48 7.24
N GLY A 508 2.45 -60.55 6.25
CA GLY A 508 1.68 -59.39 5.77
C GLY A 508 2.44 -58.47 4.80
N SER A 509 3.69 -58.78 4.43
CA SER A 509 4.39 -58.07 3.35
C SER A 509 3.72 -58.36 2.00
N ASN A 510 3.43 -57.34 1.20
CA ASN A 510 2.96 -57.49 -0.17
C ASN A 510 4.14 -57.45 -1.15
N SER A 511 3.92 -57.87 -2.41
CA SER A 511 4.90 -57.71 -3.49
C SER A 511 5.34 -56.26 -3.63
N GLY A 512 6.61 -56.03 -3.94
CA GLY A 512 7.20 -54.70 -4.00
C GLY A 512 8.68 -54.77 -4.39
N THR A 513 9.54 -54.09 -3.64
CA THR A 513 10.98 -54.04 -3.91
C THR A 513 11.78 -54.63 -2.76
N ALA A 514 12.91 -55.22 -3.11
CA ALA A 514 14.02 -55.47 -2.21
C ALA A 514 14.93 -54.24 -2.17
N GLN A 515 15.17 -53.72 -0.97
CA GLN A 515 16.05 -52.57 -0.72
C GLN A 515 16.80 -52.75 0.60
N VAL A 516 18.00 -52.20 0.66
CA VAL A 516 18.84 -52.18 1.87
C VAL A 516 19.05 -50.72 2.28
N LEU A 517 18.59 -50.34 3.47
CA LEU A 517 18.91 -49.06 4.10
C LEU A 517 20.20 -49.26 4.89
N GLN A 518 21.26 -48.58 4.50
CA GLN A 518 22.51 -48.57 5.26
C GLN A 518 22.99 -47.15 5.50
N ASN A 519 23.36 -46.85 6.74
CA ASN A 519 23.84 -45.52 7.17
C ASN A 519 22.91 -44.35 6.80
N GLY A 520 21.59 -44.61 6.80
CA GLY A 520 20.56 -43.60 6.49
C GLY A 520 20.30 -43.37 5.01
N VAL A 521 20.92 -44.15 4.10
CA VAL A 521 20.70 -44.08 2.65
C VAL A 521 20.22 -45.42 2.11
N TRP A 522 19.15 -45.39 1.31
CA TRP A 522 18.63 -46.57 0.63
C TRP A 522 19.51 -46.97 -0.56
N SER A 523 19.67 -48.27 -0.77
CA SER A 523 20.22 -48.81 -2.01
C SER A 523 19.28 -48.58 -3.20
N ASN A 524 19.78 -48.85 -4.41
CA ASN A 524 18.89 -49.09 -5.55
C ASN A 524 17.84 -50.17 -5.22
N SER A 525 16.69 -50.07 -5.86
CA SER A 525 15.59 -51.02 -5.73
C SER A 525 15.74 -52.18 -6.72
N VAL A 526 15.40 -53.39 -6.26
CA VAL A 526 15.28 -54.58 -7.11
C VAL A 526 13.88 -55.16 -6.90
N ALA A 527 13.17 -55.51 -7.97
CA ALA A 527 11.82 -56.06 -7.85
C ALA A 527 11.81 -57.39 -7.04
N PHE A 528 10.82 -57.57 -6.16
CA PHE A 528 10.64 -58.77 -5.35
C PHE A 528 9.16 -59.11 -5.15
N THR A 529 8.76 -60.35 -5.47
CA THR A 529 7.36 -60.79 -5.43
C THR A 529 7.06 -61.61 -4.17
N VAL A 530 6.03 -61.24 -3.40
CA VAL A 530 5.59 -62.05 -2.25
C VAL A 530 4.47 -63.00 -2.69
N THR A 531 4.69 -64.31 -2.62
CA THR A 531 3.69 -65.30 -3.06
C THR A 531 2.66 -65.59 -1.95
N GLY A 532 1.36 -65.52 -2.28
CA GLY A 532 0.24 -65.74 -1.34
C GLY A 532 -0.27 -64.51 -0.58
N GLY A 533 0.14 -63.29 -0.97
CA GLY A 533 -0.43 -62.03 -0.44
C GLY A 533 -1.78 -61.65 -1.05
N ALA A 534 -2.36 -60.52 -0.62
CA ALA A 534 -3.52 -59.94 -1.29
C ALA A 534 -3.20 -59.72 -2.79
N PRO A 535 -4.16 -59.93 -3.71
CA PRO A 535 -3.92 -59.73 -5.14
C PRO A 535 -3.36 -58.32 -5.39
N HIS A 536 -2.44 -58.15 -6.33
CA HIS A 536 -1.87 -56.85 -6.66
C HIS A 536 -1.87 -56.66 -8.16
N ILE A 537 -2.51 -55.61 -8.64
CA ILE A 537 -2.47 -55.19 -10.04
C ILE A 537 -1.17 -54.40 -10.25
N ALA A 538 -0.31 -54.93 -11.12
CA ALA A 538 0.91 -54.27 -11.58
C ALA A 538 0.63 -53.32 -12.74
N SER A 539 -0.29 -53.66 -13.65
CA SER A 539 -0.68 -52.81 -14.77
C SER A 539 -2.04 -53.23 -15.35
N ILE A 540 -2.64 -52.33 -16.13
CA ILE A 540 -3.84 -52.57 -16.93
C ILE A 540 -3.56 -52.02 -18.33
N ASN A 541 -3.82 -52.81 -19.38
CA ASN A 541 -3.56 -52.43 -20.76
C ASN A 541 -4.70 -52.87 -21.72
N PRO A 542 -5.31 -51.94 -22.46
CA PRO A 542 -5.13 -50.50 -22.33
C PRO A 542 -5.61 -50.02 -20.95
N ASN A 543 -5.05 -48.93 -20.43
CA ASN A 543 -5.50 -48.26 -19.20
C ASN A 543 -6.65 -47.25 -19.45
N THR A 544 -7.06 -47.14 -20.71
CA THR A 544 -8.21 -46.39 -21.18
C THR A 544 -9.05 -47.27 -22.12
N GLY A 545 -10.37 -47.07 -22.15
CA GLY A 545 -11.20 -47.80 -23.10
C GLY A 545 -12.69 -47.53 -22.94
N SER A 546 -13.38 -47.34 -24.06
CA SER A 546 -14.85 -47.23 -24.08
C SER A 546 -15.49 -48.58 -23.74
N SER A 547 -16.81 -48.57 -23.47
CA SER A 547 -17.61 -49.79 -23.36
C SER A 547 -17.26 -50.82 -24.44
N GLY A 548 -17.04 -52.08 -24.04
CA GLY A 548 -16.67 -53.18 -24.93
C GLY A 548 -15.17 -53.33 -25.20
N THR A 549 -14.34 -52.41 -24.70
CA THR A 549 -12.88 -52.56 -24.77
C THR A 549 -12.45 -53.76 -23.92
N VAL A 550 -11.61 -54.63 -24.47
CA VAL A 550 -10.98 -55.72 -23.72
C VAL A 550 -9.67 -55.20 -23.15
N VAL A 551 -9.53 -55.27 -21.83
CA VAL A 551 -8.32 -54.88 -21.11
C VAL A 551 -7.65 -56.10 -20.51
N THR A 552 -6.33 -56.03 -20.47
CA THR A 552 -5.46 -57.04 -19.87
C THR A 552 -4.87 -56.45 -18.59
N ILE A 553 -5.31 -56.97 -17.46
CA ILE A 553 -4.85 -56.61 -16.12
C ILE A 553 -3.72 -57.57 -15.76
N GLN A 554 -2.49 -57.08 -15.65
CA GLN A 554 -1.35 -57.87 -15.20
C GLN A 554 -1.06 -57.58 -13.73
N GLY A 555 -0.63 -58.59 -13.00
CA GLY A 555 -0.38 -58.47 -11.58
C GLY A 555 0.16 -59.75 -10.97
N THR A 556 -0.03 -59.89 -9.67
CA THR A 556 0.42 -61.05 -8.89
C THR A 556 -0.63 -61.42 -7.86
N GLY A 557 -0.74 -62.71 -7.54
CA GLY A 557 -1.66 -63.17 -6.50
C GLY A 557 -3.14 -63.20 -6.93
N PHE A 558 -3.42 -63.22 -8.24
CA PHE A 558 -4.78 -63.38 -8.76
C PHE A 558 -5.30 -64.83 -8.64
N GLY A 559 -4.41 -65.80 -8.42
CA GLY A 559 -4.73 -67.22 -8.39
C GLY A 559 -4.78 -67.86 -9.78
N PHE A 560 -4.42 -69.15 -9.87
CA PHE A 560 -4.29 -69.89 -11.13
C PHE A 560 -5.60 -70.08 -11.92
N SER A 561 -6.76 -69.78 -11.33
CA SER A 561 -8.08 -69.79 -11.98
C SER A 561 -9.03 -68.81 -11.30
N GLN A 562 -10.07 -68.37 -12.01
CA GLN A 562 -10.99 -67.33 -11.53
C GLN A 562 -11.71 -67.71 -10.22
N GLY A 563 -12.34 -68.88 -10.15
CA GLY A 563 -13.10 -69.29 -8.95
C GLY A 563 -14.20 -68.27 -8.59
N SER A 564 -14.20 -67.77 -7.35
CA SER A 564 -15.09 -66.69 -6.88
C SER A 564 -14.56 -65.28 -7.18
N GLY A 565 -13.48 -65.17 -7.95
CA GLY A 565 -12.80 -63.92 -8.28
C GLY A 565 -13.62 -63.00 -9.17
N ILE A 566 -13.55 -61.70 -8.87
CA ILE A 566 -14.22 -60.65 -9.63
C ILE A 566 -13.23 -59.57 -10.07
N ALA A 567 -13.45 -59.02 -11.26
CA ALA A 567 -12.73 -57.87 -11.78
C ALA A 567 -13.68 -56.67 -11.87
N TRP A 568 -13.27 -55.55 -11.27
CA TRP A 568 -13.91 -54.24 -11.45
C TRP A 568 -13.03 -53.42 -12.38
N ILE A 569 -13.66 -52.70 -13.31
CA ILE A 569 -12.99 -51.75 -14.21
C ILE A 569 -13.84 -50.49 -14.27
N GLY A 570 -13.28 -49.37 -13.81
CA GLY A 570 -14.04 -48.14 -13.59
C GLY A 570 -14.91 -48.23 -12.34
N ALA A 571 -16.16 -47.76 -12.39
CA ALA A 571 -17.13 -47.89 -11.30
C ALA A 571 -18.04 -49.13 -11.40
N ALA A 572 -17.74 -50.08 -12.29
CA ALA A 572 -18.59 -51.22 -12.57
C ALA A 572 -17.82 -52.55 -12.57
N GLN A 573 -18.52 -53.64 -12.26
CA GLN A 573 -17.98 -54.98 -12.43
C GLN A 573 -17.85 -55.30 -13.92
N ALA A 574 -16.66 -55.76 -14.32
CA ALA A 574 -16.34 -56.11 -15.69
C ALA A 574 -16.65 -57.58 -15.98
N SER A 575 -16.85 -57.89 -17.27
CA SER A 575 -17.00 -59.29 -17.72
C SER A 575 -15.62 -59.91 -17.90
N VAL A 576 -15.27 -60.94 -17.13
CA VAL A 576 -13.96 -61.60 -17.23
C VAL A 576 -13.91 -62.53 -18.45
N ASN A 577 -12.89 -62.36 -19.29
CA ASN A 577 -12.64 -63.14 -20.51
C ASN A 577 -11.65 -64.28 -20.26
N SER A 578 -10.61 -64.04 -19.46
CA SER A 578 -9.62 -65.05 -19.05
C SER A 578 -8.97 -64.70 -17.72
N TRP A 579 -8.45 -65.70 -17.00
CA TRP A 579 -7.87 -65.52 -15.67
C TRP A 579 -6.69 -66.47 -15.45
N SER A 580 -5.63 -65.95 -14.85
CA SER A 580 -4.44 -66.67 -14.41
C SER A 580 -3.83 -65.94 -13.20
N ASP A 581 -2.83 -66.54 -12.54
CA ASP A 581 -2.25 -65.96 -11.32
C ASP A 581 -1.59 -64.59 -11.53
N THR A 582 -1.20 -64.30 -12.77
CA THR A 582 -0.50 -63.06 -13.13
C THR A 582 -1.24 -62.18 -14.13
N GLN A 583 -2.38 -62.63 -14.65
CA GLN A 583 -3.10 -61.91 -15.71
C GLN A 583 -4.60 -62.21 -15.68
N VAL A 584 -5.41 -61.16 -15.73
CA VAL A 584 -6.86 -61.21 -15.95
C VAL A 584 -7.19 -60.41 -17.21
N SER A 585 -7.83 -61.03 -18.19
CA SER A 585 -8.42 -60.30 -19.32
C SER A 585 -9.90 -60.06 -19.01
N ALA A 586 -10.39 -58.83 -19.12
CA ALA A 586 -11.78 -58.49 -18.86
C ALA A 586 -12.29 -57.39 -19.81
N THR A 587 -13.59 -57.38 -20.07
CA THR A 587 -14.26 -56.43 -20.97
C THR A 587 -14.94 -55.33 -20.17
N VAL A 588 -14.66 -54.07 -20.54
CA VAL A 588 -15.25 -52.86 -19.93
C VAL A 588 -16.78 -52.88 -20.11
N ALA A 589 -17.51 -52.78 -19.01
CA ALA A 589 -18.98 -52.82 -19.02
C ALA A 589 -19.59 -51.57 -19.66
N ALA A 590 -20.80 -51.70 -20.23
CA ALA A 590 -21.50 -50.59 -20.89
C ALA A 590 -21.90 -49.44 -19.95
N SER A 591 -22.05 -49.73 -18.66
CA SER A 591 -22.31 -48.75 -17.61
C SER A 591 -21.05 -48.26 -16.89
N ALA A 592 -19.85 -48.69 -17.33
CA ALA A 592 -18.62 -48.27 -16.70
C ALA A 592 -18.40 -46.78 -16.94
N VAL A 593 -18.20 -46.01 -15.87
CA VAL A 593 -17.62 -44.67 -15.90
C VAL A 593 -16.17 -44.74 -15.41
N SER A 594 -15.36 -43.71 -15.69
CA SER A 594 -13.97 -43.64 -15.21
C SER A 594 -13.90 -43.87 -13.70
N GLY A 595 -12.88 -44.59 -13.27
CA GLY A 595 -12.76 -45.02 -11.88
C GLY A 595 -11.52 -45.88 -11.70
N VAL A 596 -11.64 -46.97 -10.94
CA VAL A 596 -10.50 -47.81 -10.60
C VAL A 596 -10.73 -49.25 -11.04
N ALA A 597 -9.70 -49.86 -11.60
CA ALA A 597 -9.59 -51.29 -11.76
C ALA A 597 -9.16 -51.93 -10.44
N LYS A 598 -9.88 -52.97 -10.00
CA LYS A 598 -9.54 -53.81 -8.84
C LYS A 598 -9.88 -55.26 -9.14
N ILE A 599 -9.07 -56.18 -8.63
CA ILE A 599 -9.32 -57.62 -8.63
C ILE A 599 -9.63 -58.05 -7.21
N GLN A 600 -10.71 -58.80 -6.99
CA GLN A 600 -10.93 -59.51 -5.73
C GLN A 600 -10.63 -60.99 -5.94
N GLN A 601 -9.84 -61.58 -5.05
CA GLN A 601 -9.64 -63.03 -4.99
C GLN A 601 -9.67 -63.50 -3.53
N ASN A 602 -10.40 -64.60 -3.27
CA ASN A 602 -10.55 -65.17 -1.92
C ASN A 602 -11.04 -64.16 -0.86
N GLY A 603 -11.88 -63.20 -1.28
CA GLY A 603 -12.43 -62.16 -0.40
C GLY A 603 -11.53 -60.94 -0.19
N LEU A 604 -10.27 -60.98 -0.64
CA LEU A 604 -9.32 -59.86 -0.54
C LEU A 604 -9.26 -59.08 -1.84
N TRP A 605 -9.35 -57.75 -1.74
CA TRP A 605 -9.23 -56.84 -2.88
C TRP A 605 -7.77 -56.47 -3.15
N SER A 606 -7.47 -56.23 -4.42
CA SER A 606 -6.19 -55.67 -4.84
C SER A 606 -6.08 -54.18 -4.57
N ASN A 607 -4.87 -53.65 -4.76
CA ASN A 607 -4.70 -52.21 -4.99
C ASN A 607 -5.61 -51.73 -6.13
N ALA A 608 -5.97 -50.46 -6.04
CA ALA A 608 -6.70 -49.74 -7.06
C ALA A 608 -5.73 -49.26 -8.14
N VAL A 609 -6.02 -49.53 -9.40
CA VAL A 609 -5.28 -48.94 -10.54
C VAL A 609 -6.26 -48.14 -11.37
N THR A 610 -5.98 -46.87 -11.63
CA THR A 610 -6.90 -46.00 -12.37
C THR A 610 -7.22 -46.56 -13.75
N PHE A 611 -8.48 -46.49 -14.15
CA PHE A 611 -8.93 -46.84 -15.49
C PHE A 611 -9.88 -45.77 -16.01
N THR A 612 -9.56 -45.24 -17.18
CA THR A 612 -10.33 -44.15 -17.80
C THR A 612 -11.32 -44.72 -18.82
N VAL A 613 -12.60 -44.38 -18.68
CA VAL A 613 -13.60 -44.64 -19.73
C VAL A 613 -13.81 -43.33 -20.50
N PRO A 614 -13.30 -43.20 -21.74
CA PRO A 614 -13.42 -41.97 -22.51
C PRO A 614 -14.89 -41.69 -22.85
N SER A 615 -15.35 -40.46 -22.62
CA SER A 615 -16.61 -39.96 -23.17
C SER A 615 -16.32 -39.24 -24.50
N SER A 616 -17.22 -39.38 -25.48
CA SER A 616 -17.06 -38.79 -26.82
C SER A 616 -17.75 -37.43 -26.99
N SER A 617 -18.21 -36.80 -25.91
CA SER A 617 -18.89 -35.50 -25.99
C SER A 617 -18.71 -34.63 -24.75
N SER A 618 -17.89 -33.58 -24.84
CA SER A 618 -18.21 -32.28 -24.24
C SER A 618 -17.59 -31.17 -25.06
N SER A 619 -18.37 -30.11 -25.31
CA SER A 619 -18.00 -28.95 -26.12
C SER A 619 -17.06 -27.96 -25.40
N GLN A 620 -16.57 -28.29 -24.21
CA GLN A 620 -15.61 -27.47 -23.45
C GLN A 620 -14.61 -28.39 -22.74
N LEU A 621 -13.31 -28.14 -22.96
CA LEU A 621 -12.18 -28.91 -22.43
C LEU A 621 -11.32 -28.01 -21.53
N THR A 622 -10.80 -28.54 -20.44
CA THR A 622 -9.79 -27.88 -19.58
C THR A 622 -8.58 -28.78 -19.40
N LEU A 623 -7.38 -28.21 -19.23
CA LEU A 623 -6.17 -28.96 -18.85
C LEU A 623 -5.97 -28.86 -17.34
N ASN A 624 -5.58 -29.96 -16.70
CA ASN A 624 -5.27 -29.99 -15.27
C ASN A 624 -3.91 -30.69 -15.03
N PRO A 625 -2.92 -30.02 -14.38
CA PRO A 625 -2.91 -28.60 -14.03
C PRO A 625 -2.95 -27.69 -15.27
N ASN A 626 -3.50 -26.47 -15.12
CA ASN A 626 -3.53 -25.45 -16.18
C ASN A 626 -2.38 -24.43 -16.06
N VAL A 627 -1.67 -24.38 -14.92
CA VAL A 627 -0.43 -23.62 -14.72
C VAL A 627 0.64 -24.54 -14.14
N ILE A 628 1.81 -24.57 -14.76
CA ILE A 628 2.86 -25.55 -14.45
C ILE A 628 4.20 -24.84 -14.28
N SER A 629 4.77 -24.89 -13.08
CA SER A 629 6.14 -24.42 -12.81
C SER A 629 7.12 -25.58 -12.72
N MET A 630 8.22 -25.52 -13.47
CA MET A 630 9.25 -26.57 -13.59
C MET A 630 10.65 -25.98 -13.54
N VAL A 631 11.66 -26.74 -13.13
CA VAL A 631 13.07 -26.41 -13.42
C VAL A 631 13.56 -27.22 -14.62
N VAL A 632 14.64 -26.77 -15.26
CA VAL A 632 15.26 -27.50 -16.37
C VAL A 632 15.60 -28.93 -15.96
N GLY A 633 15.12 -29.91 -16.73
CA GLY A 633 15.28 -31.33 -16.47
C GLY A 633 14.10 -31.99 -15.73
N ASP A 634 13.13 -31.21 -15.23
CA ASP A 634 11.92 -31.76 -14.62
C ASP A 634 11.00 -32.43 -15.66
N THR A 635 10.19 -33.39 -15.18
CA THR A 635 9.08 -33.97 -15.94
C THR A 635 7.76 -33.83 -15.17
N ARG A 636 6.65 -33.56 -15.86
CA ARG A 636 5.31 -33.47 -15.25
C ARG A 636 4.22 -34.07 -16.15
N SER A 637 3.14 -34.55 -15.55
CA SER A 637 1.94 -35.03 -16.26
C SER A 637 0.86 -33.95 -16.34
N VAL A 638 0.09 -33.94 -17.42
CA VAL A 638 -1.09 -33.10 -17.63
C VAL A 638 -2.27 -33.96 -18.07
N GLN A 639 -3.51 -33.58 -17.80
CA GLN A 639 -4.71 -34.30 -18.25
C GLN A 639 -5.74 -33.35 -18.82
N ALA A 640 -6.32 -33.68 -19.97
CA ALA A 640 -7.51 -32.98 -20.47
C ALA A 640 -8.77 -33.52 -19.78
N LEU A 641 -9.61 -32.62 -19.29
CA LEU A 641 -10.88 -32.91 -18.63
C LEU A 641 -12.04 -32.31 -19.44
N GLY A 642 -13.15 -33.03 -19.53
CA GLY A 642 -14.40 -32.51 -20.08
C GLY A 642 -15.19 -31.70 -19.05
N SER A 643 -16.34 -31.13 -19.45
CA SER A 643 -17.19 -30.27 -18.61
C SER A 643 -17.77 -30.94 -17.35
N ASN A 644 -17.67 -32.26 -17.24
CA ASN A 644 -18.03 -33.07 -16.07
C ASN A 644 -16.81 -33.55 -15.26
N SER A 645 -15.66 -32.91 -15.44
CA SER A 645 -14.38 -33.28 -14.83
C SER A 645 -13.93 -34.72 -15.14
N GLN A 646 -14.41 -35.32 -16.23
CA GLN A 646 -13.98 -36.65 -16.67
C GLN A 646 -12.79 -36.55 -17.62
N PRO A 647 -11.80 -37.47 -17.53
CA PRO A 647 -10.66 -37.46 -18.44
C PRO A 647 -11.06 -37.70 -19.89
N VAL A 648 -10.61 -36.82 -20.78
CA VAL A 648 -10.77 -36.93 -22.22
C VAL A 648 -9.43 -37.35 -22.82
N THR A 649 -9.46 -38.35 -23.69
CA THR A 649 -8.29 -38.92 -24.39
C THR A 649 -8.57 -38.96 -25.89
N GLY A 650 -7.54 -39.15 -26.70
CA GLY A 650 -7.55 -39.10 -28.16
C GLY A 650 -7.35 -37.70 -28.72
N LEU A 651 -6.86 -36.75 -27.92
CA LEU A 651 -6.64 -35.36 -28.33
C LEU A 651 -5.29 -35.19 -29.00
N THR A 652 -5.19 -34.23 -29.92
CA THR A 652 -3.90 -33.80 -30.46
C THR A 652 -3.27 -32.80 -29.50
N TRP A 653 -2.09 -33.12 -28.98
CA TRP A 653 -1.33 -32.29 -28.05
C TRP A 653 -0.20 -31.56 -28.78
N THR A 654 -0.05 -30.26 -28.53
CA THR A 654 1.03 -29.45 -29.11
C THR A 654 1.66 -28.54 -28.07
N SER A 655 2.97 -28.36 -28.17
CA SER A 655 3.73 -27.35 -27.41
C SER A 655 4.00 -26.16 -28.34
N SER A 656 3.82 -24.94 -27.85
CA SER A 656 4.12 -23.72 -28.63
C SER A 656 5.61 -23.53 -28.90
N ASP A 657 6.49 -24.11 -28.07
CA ASP A 657 7.93 -24.18 -28.29
C ASP A 657 8.50 -25.49 -27.73
N THR A 658 8.83 -26.42 -28.64
CA THR A 658 9.38 -27.74 -28.28
C THR A 658 10.84 -27.68 -27.82
N THR A 659 11.51 -26.54 -27.95
CA THR A 659 12.87 -26.35 -27.42
C THR A 659 12.87 -26.02 -25.92
N ILE A 660 11.74 -25.53 -25.39
CA ILE A 660 11.53 -25.22 -23.96
C ILE A 660 10.86 -26.40 -23.24
N VAL A 661 9.79 -26.96 -23.80
CA VAL A 661 9.12 -28.17 -23.27
C VAL A 661 8.79 -29.16 -24.39
N THR A 662 9.27 -30.39 -24.26
CA THR A 662 8.90 -31.51 -25.15
C THR A 662 7.75 -32.33 -24.58
N LEU A 663 6.91 -32.88 -25.45
CA LEU A 663 5.79 -33.76 -25.12
C LEU A 663 6.13 -35.20 -25.51
N SER A 664 5.80 -36.17 -24.64
CA SER A 664 5.86 -37.59 -25.00
C SER A 664 4.75 -37.99 -25.97
N THR A 665 4.82 -39.21 -26.49
CA THR A 665 3.78 -39.81 -27.35
C THR A 665 2.63 -40.44 -26.55
N ASP A 666 2.65 -40.32 -25.23
CA ASP A 666 1.59 -40.85 -24.36
C ASP A 666 0.32 -40.00 -24.48
N ASP A 667 -0.82 -40.56 -24.13
CA ASP A 667 -2.10 -39.84 -24.12
C ASP A 667 -2.82 -40.04 -22.78
N PRO A 668 -2.75 -39.04 -21.87
CA PRO A 668 -2.13 -37.73 -22.08
C PRO A 668 -0.58 -37.76 -22.04
N PRO A 669 0.10 -36.76 -22.62
CA PRO A 669 1.55 -36.73 -22.74
C PRO A 669 2.24 -36.35 -21.42
N ILE A 670 3.49 -36.77 -21.29
CA ILE A 670 4.42 -36.31 -20.27
C ILE A 670 5.18 -35.08 -20.81
N LEU A 671 5.20 -34.00 -20.05
CA LEU A 671 5.97 -32.79 -20.32
C LEU A 671 7.38 -32.98 -19.78
N THR A 672 8.40 -32.57 -20.54
CA THR A 672 9.80 -32.52 -20.10
C THR A 672 10.35 -31.11 -20.31
N ALA A 673 10.87 -30.49 -19.26
CA ALA A 673 11.49 -29.17 -19.31
C ALA A 673 12.93 -29.24 -19.85
N VAL A 674 13.21 -28.51 -20.93
CA VAL A 674 14.47 -28.60 -21.68
C VAL A 674 15.35 -27.37 -21.49
N THR A 675 14.77 -26.16 -21.62
CA THR A 675 15.48 -24.89 -21.36
C THR A 675 14.58 -23.90 -20.64
N PRO A 676 15.12 -22.90 -19.92
CA PRO A 676 14.31 -21.89 -19.26
C PRO A 676 13.47 -21.07 -20.25
N GLY A 677 12.25 -20.72 -19.86
CA GLY A 677 11.33 -19.94 -20.68
C GLY A 677 9.87 -20.28 -20.39
N ASN A 678 8.96 -19.58 -21.08
CA ASN A 678 7.52 -19.79 -20.98
C ASN A 678 6.99 -20.46 -22.25
N VAL A 679 6.09 -21.43 -22.08
CA VAL A 679 5.47 -22.14 -23.19
C VAL A 679 4.04 -22.55 -22.84
N THR A 680 3.14 -22.46 -23.82
CA THR A 680 1.76 -22.96 -23.70
C THR A 680 1.65 -24.34 -24.34
N ILE A 681 1.03 -25.29 -23.63
CA ILE A 681 0.63 -26.61 -24.15
C ILE A 681 -0.86 -26.57 -24.48
N THR A 682 -1.24 -27.12 -25.63
CA THR A 682 -2.65 -27.17 -26.08
C THR A 682 -3.09 -28.59 -26.40
N ALA A 683 -4.33 -28.93 -26.05
CA ALA A 683 -4.96 -30.21 -26.42
C ALA A 683 -6.42 -30.00 -26.83
N GLY A 684 -6.75 -30.35 -28.08
CA GLY A 684 -8.06 -30.02 -28.65
C GLY A 684 -8.28 -28.51 -28.71
N GLY A 685 -9.04 -27.94 -27.76
CA GLY A 685 -9.25 -26.50 -27.56
C GLY A 685 -8.83 -25.95 -26.19
N ALA A 686 -8.31 -26.81 -25.30
CA ALA A 686 -7.82 -26.43 -23.98
C ALA A 686 -6.34 -26.03 -24.04
N SER A 687 -5.89 -25.17 -23.11
CA SER A 687 -4.51 -24.71 -23.00
C SER A 687 -4.03 -24.71 -21.54
N ALA A 688 -2.73 -24.87 -21.33
CA ALA A 688 -2.05 -24.75 -20.04
C ALA A 688 -0.72 -24.02 -20.24
N ASP A 689 -0.39 -23.12 -19.32
CA ASP A 689 0.86 -22.35 -19.36
C ASP A 689 1.92 -23.02 -18.49
N VAL A 690 3.15 -23.07 -19.02
CA VAL A 690 4.30 -23.73 -18.40
C VAL A 690 5.45 -22.73 -18.31
N THR A 691 5.96 -22.50 -17.11
CA THR A 691 7.17 -21.70 -16.85
C THR A 691 8.30 -22.62 -16.41
N VAL A 692 9.41 -22.57 -17.15
CA VAL A 692 10.64 -23.31 -16.83
C VAL A 692 11.68 -22.34 -16.27
N TYR A 693 12.09 -22.57 -15.03
CA TYR A 693 13.09 -21.76 -14.33
C TYR A 693 14.52 -22.32 -14.52
N PRO A 694 15.55 -21.45 -14.54
CA PRO A 694 16.95 -21.89 -14.49
C PRO A 694 17.31 -22.36 -13.07
N GLY A 695 18.07 -23.46 -12.96
CA GLY A 695 18.63 -23.93 -11.68
C GLY A 695 18.21 -25.34 -11.28
N LEU A 696 18.53 -25.73 -10.03
CA LEU A 696 18.26 -27.07 -9.47
C LEU A 696 17.03 -27.13 -8.55
N ALA A 697 16.38 -26.00 -8.28
CA ALA A 697 15.19 -25.90 -7.44
C ALA A 697 14.35 -24.68 -7.82
N LEU A 698 13.03 -24.75 -7.60
CA LEU A 698 12.13 -23.61 -7.80
C LEU A 698 12.47 -22.48 -6.80
N PRO A 699 12.39 -21.19 -7.21
CA PRO A 699 12.54 -20.07 -6.28
C PRO A 699 11.59 -20.17 -5.07
N PRO A 700 12.01 -19.79 -3.86
CA PRO A 700 11.12 -19.71 -2.70
C PRO A 700 9.90 -18.83 -3.00
N GLY A 701 8.69 -19.30 -2.66
CA GLY A 701 7.43 -18.63 -2.99
C GLY A 701 6.83 -19.02 -4.36
N THR A 702 7.48 -19.92 -5.12
CA THR A 702 6.91 -20.43 -6.37
C THR A 702 5.70 -21.31 -6.07
N VAL A 703 4.56 -20.95 -6.65
CA VAL A 703 3.32 -21.73 -6.57
C VAL A 703 3.50 -23.05 -7.33
N ILE A 704 3.50 -24.18 -6.61
CA ILE A 704 3.78 -25.52 -7.17
C ILE A 704 2.50 -26.25 -7.61
N TRP A 705 1.32 -25.69 -7.31
CA TRP A 705 0.00 -26.29 -7.55
C TRP A 705 -1.01 -25.22 -8.02
N SER A 706 -1.81 -25.54 -9.03
CA SER A 706 -2.90 -24.68 -9.52
C SER A 706 -4.25 -25.31 -9.18
N ASN A 707 -5.23 -24.46 -8.83
CA ASN A 707 -6.66 -24.75 -8.61
C ASN A 707 -7.13 -26.04 -9.33
N PRO A 708 -7.70 -27.06 -8.65
CA PRO A 708 -8.06 -28.33 -9.30
C PRO A 708 -9.29 -28.22 -10.22
N GLY A 709 -9.78 -27.00 -10.46
CA GLY A 709 -10.85 -26.70 -11.40
C GLY A 709 -12.24 -26.97 -10.85
N ASP A 710 -13.23 -26.59 -11.66
CA ASP A 710 -14.66 -26.64 -11.36
C ASP A 710 -15.11 -28.09 -11.13
N GLY A 711 -15.30 -28.46 -9.86
CA GLY A 711 -15.71 -29.80 -9.43
C GLY A 711 -14.89 -30.40 -8.28
N SER A 712 -13.78 -29.76 -7.91
CA SER A 712 -12.88 -30.21 -6.84
C SER A 712 -13.33 -29.88 -5.42
N GLY A 713 -14.38 -29.08 -5.27
CA GLY A 713 -14.81 -28.56 -3.97
C GLY A 713 -13.93 -27.44 -3.43
N VAL A 714 -12.87 -27.01 -4.14
CA VAL A 714 -11.98 -25.90 -3.76
C VAL A 714 -12.40 -24.63 -4.52
N ALA A 715 -12.74 -23.57 -3.79
CA ALA A 715 -13.14 -22.27 -4.30
C ALA A 715 -11.94 -21.32 -4.56
N GLY A 716 -10.86 -21.44 -3.78
CA GLY A 716 -9.71 -20.53 -3.86
C GLY A 716 -8.48 -21.04 -3.12
N GLN A 717 -7.30 -20.52 -3.46
CA GLN A 717 -6.02 -20.90 -2.86
C GLN A 717 -5.09 -19.72 -2.65
N PHE A 718 -4.46 -19.69 -1.48
CA PHE A 718 -3.69 -18.54 -1.02
C PHE A 718 -2.35 -19.01 -0.42
N PRO A 719 -1.19 -18.57 -0.96
CA PRO A 719 0.11 -18.93 -0.41
C PRO A 719 0.28 -18.41 1.01
N ALA A 720 0.82 -19.23 1.91
CA ALA A 720 1.22 -18.80 3.24
C ALA A 720 2.67 -18.26 3.21
N VAL A 721 3.00 -17.33 4.12
CA VAL A 721 4.36 -16.77 4.21
C VAL A 721 5.32 -17.81 4.82
N PRO A 722 6.55 -17.99 4.27
CA PRO A 722 7.40 -19.11 4.64
C PRO A 722 7.75 -19.13 6.13
N SER A 723 7.45 -20.25 6.79
CA SER A 723 8.02 -20.59 8.10
C SER A 723 8.73 -21.93 8.01
N ALA A 724 9.81 -22.12 8.78
CA ALA A 724 10.58 -23.36 8.80
C ALA A 724 9.79 -24.58 9.34
N SER A 725 8.53 -24.40 9.77
CA SER A 725 7.75 -25.39 10.52
C SER A 725 6.27 -25.50 10.18
N GLY A 726 5.72 -24.82 9.15
CA GLY A 726 4.28 -24.94 8.92
C GLY A 726 3.71 -24.19 7.73
N VAL A 727 2.65 -24.83 7.20
CA VAL A 727 1.62 -24.43 6.21
C VAL A 727 2.14 -23.63 5.02
N ASP A 728 1.97 -24.20 3.82
CA ASP A 728 2.38 -23.63 2.54
C ASP A 728 1.21 -22.93 1.82
N VAL A 729 -0.02 -23.47 1.97
CA VAL A 729 -1.21 -22.99 1.26
C VAL A 729 -2.43 -23.02 2.17
N PHE A 730 -3.26 -21.98 2.14
CA PHE A 730 -4.63 -22.00 2.62
C PHE A 730 -5.58 -22.27 1.44
N ALA A 731 -6.33 -23.38 1.48
CA ALA A 731 -7.25 -23.80 0.44
C ALA A 731 -8.71 -23.62 0.90
N GLN A 732 -9.39 -22.62 0.35
CA GLN A 732 -10.81 -22.36 0.57
C GLN A 732 -11.65 -23.33 -0.23
N GLN A 733 -12.66 -23.92 0.39
CA GLN A 733 -13.59 -24.87 -0.18
C GLN A 733 -14.88 -24.15 -0.63
N ASN A 734 -15.68 -24.79 -1.50
CA ASN A 734 -16.96 -24.29 -2.00
C ASN A 734 -18.03 -24.18 -0.91
N ASP A 735 -17.87 -24.91 0.20
CA ASP A 735 -18.70 -24.77 1.40
C ASP A 735 -18.20 -23.66 2.36
N GLY A 736 -17.19 -22.90 1.89
CA GLY A 736 -16.52 -21.80 2.56
C GLY A 736 -15.49 -22.22 3.62
N SER A 737 -15.37 -23.51 3.98
CA SER A 737 -14.30 -23.96 4.88
C SER A 737 -12.91 -23.69 4.31
N VAL A 738 -11.91 -23.49 5.16
CA VAL A 738 -10.52 -23.25 4.77
C VAL A 738 -9.64 -24.36 5.34
N GLN A 739 -8.84 -24.98 4.48
CA GLN A 739 -7.85 -25.99 4.84
C GLN A 739 -6.45 -25.40 4.81
N ALA A 740 -5.70 -25.54 5.89
CA ALA A 740 -4.29 -25.22 5.92
C ALA A 740 -3.47 -26.43 5.47
N VAL A 741 -2.75 -26.32 4.36
CA VAL A 741 -2.04 -27.42 3.68
C VAL A 741 -0.53 -27.21 3.79
N MET A 742 0.20 -28.23 4.25
CA MET A 742 1.66 -28.21 4.38
C MET A 742 2.35 -28.56 3.05
N SER A 743 3.65 -28.25 2.92
CA SER A 743 4.50 -28.58 1.77
C SER A 743 4.45 -30.03 1.26
N ASN A 744 4.11 -30.98 2.13
CA ASN A 744 3.96 -32.39 1.79
C ASN A 744 2.54 -32.78 1.34
N GLY A 745 1.63 -31.82 1.20
CA GLY A 745 0.23 -32.00 0.81
C GLY A 745 -0.71 -32.42 1.96
N ALA A 746 -0.22 -32.53 3.19
CA ALA A 746 -1.07 -32.88 4.34
C ALA A 746 -1.84 -31.65 4.86
N VAL A 747 -3.12 -31.85 5.21
CA VAL A 747 -3.95 -30.83 5.85
C VAL A 747 -3.61 -30.75 7.34
N ALA A 748 -3.14 -29.59 7.81
CA ALA A 748 -2.84 -29.31 9.21
C ALA A 748 -4.11 -29.10 10.04
N TRP A 749 -5.06 -28.33 9.50
CA TRP A 749 -6.39 -28.10 10.09
C TRP A 749 -7.39 -27.65 9.03
N THR A 750 -8.67 -27.75 9.37
CA THR A 750 -9.80 -27.30 8.55
C THR A 750 -10.75 -26.49 9.42
N THR A 751 -11.18 -25.31 8.96
CA THR A 751 -12.24 -24.56 9.65
C THR A 751 -13.61 -25.24 9.44
N PRO A 752 -14.58 -25.04 10.35
CA PRO A 752 -15.95 -25.49 10.11
C PRO A 752 -16.53 -24.87 8.82
N PRO A 753 -17.45 -25.56 8.13
CA PRO A 753 -18.19 -24.97 7.00
C PRO A 753 -18.90 -23.68 7.43
N GLY A 754 -18.79 -22.63 6.63
CA GLY A 754 -19.36 -21.32 6.90
C GLY A 754 -19.09 -20.38 5.73
N ASN A 755 -19.98 -19.41 5.48
CA ASN A 755 -19.77 -18.41 4.43
C ASN A 755 -18.63 -17.47 4.85
N PHE A 756 -17.41 -17.79 4.46
CA PHE A 756 -16.27 -16.89 4.55
C PHE A 756 -16.05 -16.27 3.17
N ASP A 757 -16.11 -14.94 3.09
CA ASP A 757 -16.13 -14.21 1.82
C ASP A 757 -14.71 -13.93 1.27
N LEU A 758 -13.67 -13.89 2.11
CA LEU A 758 -12.30 -13.56 1.69
C LEU A 758 -11.22 -14.27 2.55
N VAL A 759 -10.14 -14.73 1.89
CA VAL A 759 -8.98 -15.36 2.54
C VAL A 759 -7.75 -14.47 2.41
N LEU A 760 -7.15 -14.08 3.54
CA LEU A 760 -5.94 -13.26 3.57
C LEU A 760 -4.86 -13.92 4.45
N PRO A 761 -3.76 -14.43 3.86
CA PRO A 761 -2.61 -14.85 4.63
C PRO A 761 -1.94 -13.61 5.26
N ASP A 762 -1.42 -13.75 6.48
CA ASP A 762 -0.59 -12.70 7.09
C ASP A 762 0.91 -12.98 6.92
N PHE A 763 1.71 -11.92 7.01
CA PHE A 763 3.16 -11.98 6.91
C PHE A 763 3.87 -12.64 8.10
N GLN A 764 3.10 -13.13 9.07
CA GLN A 764 3.56 -13.85 10.25
C GLN A 764 3.14 -15.34 10.20
N GLY A 765 2.70 -15.83 9.03
CA GLY A 765 2.34 -17.23 8.81
C GLY A 765 0.98 -17.64 9.35
N GLY A 766 0.07 -16.69 9.61
CA GLY A 766 -1.32 -16.92 10.03
C GLY A 766 -2.34 -16.56 8.95
N TYR A 767 -3.62 -16.63 9.33
CA TYR A 767 -4.78 -16.40 8.46
C TYR A 767 -5.67 -15.31 9.06
N VAL A 768 -6.15 -14.36 8.25
CA VAL A 768 -7.13 -13.35 8.68
C VAL A 768 -8.52 -13.73 8.18
N ASP A 769 -9.45 -13.76 9.13
CA ASP A 769 -10.87 -14.12 8.97
C ASP A 769 -11.72 -12.85 9.05
N TRP A 770 -12.50 -12.60 8.00
CA TRP A 770 -13.50 -11.56 7.90
C TRP A 770 -14.89 -12.20 7.85
N GLY A 771 -15.63 -12.08 8.97
CA GLY A 771 -16.84 -12.88 9.23
C GLY A 771 -18.10 -12.38 8.52
N PHE A 772 -19.05 -13.30 8.29
CA PHE A 772 -20.34 -13.04 7.63
C PHE A 772 -21.15 -11.91 8.33
N ASN A 773 -21.68 -10.99 7.53
CA ASN A 773 -22.21 -9.64 7.86
C ASN A 773 -21.15 -8.53 7.97
N ALA A 774 -19.89 -8.81 7.62
CA ALA A 774 -18.82 -7.82 7.55
C ALA A 774 -18.55 -7.07 8.86
N ASN A 775 -19.05 -7.51 10.02
CA ASN A 775 -19.03 -6.70 11.24
C ASN A 775 -17.83 -6.98 12.16
N SER A 776 -16.98 -7.97 11.83
CA SER A 776 -15.80 -8.29 12.63
C SER A 776 -14.65 -8.88 11.81
N VAL A 777 -13.42 -8.62 12.23
CA VAL A 777 -12.18 -9.18 11.67
C VAL A 777 -11.31 -9.77 12.77
N ARG A 778 -10.66 -10.92 12.51
CA ARG A 778 -9.76 -11.58 13.48
C ARG A 778 -8.63 -12.36 12.79
N ARG A 779 -7.57 -12.64 13.52
CA ARG A 779 -6.46 -13.51 13.09
C ARG A 779 -6.65 -14.94 13.61
N LEU A 780 -6.23 -15.94 12.85
CA LEU A 780 -6.06 -17.33 13.26
C LEU A 780 -4.57 -17.70 13.14
N ASP A 781 -4.11 -18.50 14.09
CA ASP A 781 -2.77 -19.09 14.05
C ASP A 781 -2.64 -20.10 12.90
N GLY A 782 -1.63 -19.94 12.04
CA GLY A 782 -1.51 -20.75 10.83
C GLY A 782 -1.18 -22.22 11.08
N ILE A 783 -0.59 -22.60 12.22
CA ILE A 783 -0.28 -24.00 12.52
C ILE A 783 -1.42 -24.70 13.24
N THR A 784 -2.09 -24.00 14.14
CA THR A 784 -3.09 -24.61 15.05
C THR A 784 -4.53 -24.28 14.69
N GLY A 785 -4.77 -23.31 13.80
CA GLY A 785 -6.11 -22.84 13.44
C GLY A 785 -6.85 -22.14 14.58
N LYS A 786 -6.16 -21.79 15.67
CA LYS A 786 -6.79 -21.14 16.83
C LYS A 786 -7.05 -19.65 16.57
N PRO A 787 -8.26 -19.14 16.85
CA PRO A 787 -8.57 -17.73 16.67
C PRO A 787 -7.99 -16.86 17.80
N TYR A 788 -7.47 -15.69 17.43
CA TYR A 788 -7.19 -14.56 18.31
C TYR A 788 -8.47 -13.74 18.54
N PRO A 789 -8.49 -12.81 19.53
CA PRO A 789 -9.61 -11.91 19.73
C PRO A 789 -9.99 -11.12 18.46
N ALA A 790 -11.29 -10.93 18.24
CA ALA A 790 -11.81 -10.23 17.06
C ALA A 790 -12.04 -8.75 17.34
N TYR A 791 -11.70 -7.89 16.37
CA TYR A 791 -12.23 -6.53 16.32
C TYR A 791 -13.64 -6.56 15.75
N THR A 792 -14.59 -5.96 16.46
CA THR A 792 -16.00 -5.89 16.04
C THR A 792 -16.40 -4.43 15.93
N SER A 793 -16.99 -4.04 14.80
CA SER A 793 -17.51 -2.69 14.61
C SER A 793 -18.63 -2.41 15.63
N PRO A 794 -18.66 -1.22 16.25
CA PRO A 794 -19.67 -0.84 17.22
C PRO A 794 -21.04 -0.52 16.59
N TYR A 795 -21.14 -0.47 15.25
CA TYR A 795 -22.35 -0.07 14.50
C TYR A 795 -23.26 -1.29 14.17
N ASN A 796 -24.57 -1.07 13.99
CA ASN A 796 -25.59 -2.13 13.87
C ASN A 796 -25.51 -2.90 12.52
N PRO A 797 -25.51 -4.25 12.54
CA PRO A 797 -25.16 -5.13 11.40
C PRO A 797 -26.16 -5.22 10.25
N GLN A 798 -27.27 -4.46 10.21
CA GLN A 798 -28.24 -4.65 9.12
C GLN A 798 -27.73 -4.12 7.76
N TYR A 799 -26.90 -3.08 7.72
CA TYR A 799 -26.28 -2.54 6.47
C TYR A 799 -24.99 -1.72 6.71
N MET A 800 -24.36 -1.81 7.89
CA MET A 800 -23.19 -1.02 8.32
C MET A 800 -22.13 -1.97 8.88
N GLY A 801 -20.90 -1.94 8.37
CA GLY A 801 -19.88 -2.93 8.69
C GLY A 801 -18.44 -2.49 8.35
N LEU A 802 -17.52 -3.44 8.31
CA LEU A 802 -16.12 -3.31 7.92
C LEU A 802 -15.96 -3.66 6.44
N ALA A 803 -15.18 -2.88 5.68
CA ALA A 803 -14.75 -3.26 4.35
C ALA A 803 -13.74 -4.42 4.38
N GLU A 804 -13.50 -5.00 3.21
CA GLU A 804 -12.46 -6.01 3.01
C GLU A 804 -11.11 -5.54 3.61
N PRO A 805 -10.50 -6.33 4.52
CA PRO A 805 -9.29 -5.92 5.20
C PRO A 805 -8.03 -6.11 4.34
N SER A 806 -6.91 -5.56 4.79
CA SER A 806 -5.58 -5.80 4.26
C SER A 806 -4.58 -5.97 5.40
N VAL A 807 -3.57 -6.80 5.22
CA VAL A 807 -2.62 -7.12 6.29
C VAL A 807 -1.25 -6.56 5.96
N HIS A 808 -0.70 -5.73 6.83
CA HIS A 808 0.64 -5.19 6.69
C HIS A 808 1.69 -6.21 7.16
N THR A 809 2.95 -6.03 6.72
CA THR A 809 4.07 -6.96 7.03
C THR A 809 4.37 -7.07 8.53
N ASP A 810 4.07 -6.04 9.30
CA ASP A 810 4.15 -6.04 10.77
C ASP A 810 2.97 -6.75 11.47
N GLY A 811 1.98 -7.23 10.71
CA GLY A 811 0.78 -7.91 11.20
C GLY A 811 -0.43 -6.99 11.45
N THR A 812 -0.30 -5.67 11.35
CA THR A 812 -1.44 -4.74 11.50
C THR A 812 -2.50 -5.04 10.44
N ILE A 813 -3.75 -5.25 10.86
CA ILE A 813 -4.89 -5.45 9.95
C ILE A 813 -5.52 -4.09 9.70
N PHE A 814 -5.49 -3.61 8.47
CA PHE A 814 -6.19 -2.41 8.04
C PHE A 814 -7.57 -2.75 7.48
N THR A 815 -8.59 -1.97 7.80
CA THR A 815 -9.95 -2.10 7.23
C THR A 815 -10.64 -0.74 7.21
N ILE A 816 -11.79 -0.62 6.55
CA ILE A 816 -12.61 0.60 6.55
C ILE A 816 -13.88 0.34 7.36
N GLU A 817 -14.15 1.15 8.37
CA GLU A 817 -15.36 1.07 9.18
C GLU A 817 -16.41 2.09 8.69
N TYR A 818 -17.62 1.62 8.39
CA TYR A 818 -18.73 2.44 7.88
C TYR A 818 -19.75 2.76 8.98
N ALA A 819 -20.11 4.05 9.12
CA ALA A 819 -21.11 4.52 10.07
C ALA A 819 -22.55 4.66 9.50
N CYS A 820 -22.77 4.62 8.17
CA CYS A 820 -24.11 4.67 7.54
C CYS A 820 -24.16 3.96 6.16
N ALA A 821 -25.37 3.60 5.68
CA ALA A 821 -25.61 2.86 4.42
C ALA A 821 -25.73 3.77 3.17
N PHE A 822 -25.59 3.17 1.97
CA PHE A 822 -25.39 3.80 0.63
C PHE A 822 -26.46 4.85 0.20
N ASP A 823 -27.58 4.91 0.92
CA ASP A 823 -28.80 5.61 0.51
C ASP A 823 -29.47 6.37 1.67
N ALA A 824 -29.01 6.17 2.92
CA ALA A 824 -29.80 6.46 4.12
C ALA A 824 -29.21 7.55 5.03
N CYS A 825 -28.12 8.21 4.64
CA CYS A 825 -27.53 9.29 5.43
C CYS A 825 -28.30 10.64 5.27
N GLY A 826 -29.52 10.59 4.73
CA GLY A 826 -30.48 11.69 4.66
C GLY A 826 -31.64 11.47 5.63
N ASP A 827 -31.84 12.46 6.51
CA ASP A 827 -33.09 12.91 7.18
C ASP A 827 -34.05 11.93 7.89
N ALA A 828 -33.90 10.60 7.77
CA ALA A 828 -34.88 9.64 8.27
C ALA A 828 -34.69 9.15 9.73
N LEU A 829 -33.57 9.47 10.39
CA LEU A 829 -33.27 8.92 11.75
C LEU A 829 -33.11 9.95 12.87
N GLY A 830 -33.44 11.23 12.64
CA GLY A 830 -33.78 12.16 13.73
C GLY A 830 -32.64 12.68 14.61
N THR A 831 -31.38 12.32 14.39
CA THR A 831 -30.21 13.05 14.93
C THR A 831 -29.05 12.97 13.95
N PRO A 832 -28.66 14.07 13.28
CA PRO A 832 -27.41 14.11 12.54
C PRO A 832 -26.27 14.26 13.53
N ASP A 833 -25.54 13.20 13.82
CA ASP A 833 -24.21 13.32 14.43
C ASP A 833 -23.21 13.67 13.31
N PRO A 834 -22.49 14.81 13.37
CA PRO A 834 -21.47 15.16 12.38
C PRO A 834 -20.28 14.18 12.31
N THR A 835 -20.25 13.10 13.10
CA THR A 835 -19.22 12.05 13.08
C THR A 835 -19.51 10.84 12.18
N ASP A 836 -20.66 10.79 11.51
CA ASP A 836 -21.10 9.63 10.71
C ASP A 836 -20.45 9.57 9.32
N GLY A 837 -19.14 9.31 9.29
CA GLY A 837 -18.31 9.09 8.08
C GLY A 837 -17.73 7.68 7.97
N ALA A 838 -16.89 7.43 6.94
CA ALA A 838 -16.08 6.22 6.84
C ALA A 838 -14.69 6.44 7.44
N TRP A 839 -14.15 5.43 8.12
CA TRP A 839 -12.87 5.51 8.84
C TRP A 839 -11.93 4.39 8.41
N VAL A 840 -10.67 4.71 8.10
CA VAL A 840 -9.62 3.70 8.02
C VAL A 840 -9.21 3.31 9.44
N VAL A 841 -9.34 2.03 9.78
CA VAL A 841 -9.01 1.49 11.10
C VAL A 841 -7.83 0.55 10.99
N GLY A 842 -6.79 0.80 11.79
CA GLY A 842 -5.73 -0.18 12.03
C GLY A 842 -6.06 -1.03 13.25
N VAL A 843 -6.09 -2.34 13.11
CA VAL A 843 -6.43 -3.31 14.15
C VAL A 843 -5.19 -4.07 14.58
N ASP A 844 -4.98 -4.18 15.89
CA ASP A 844 -4.00 -5.10 16.46
C ASP A 844 -4.56 -6.52 16.42
N PRO A 845 -3.98 -7.44 15.63
CA PRO A 845 -4.50 -8.79 15.48
C PRO A 845 -4.34 -9.66 16.75
N SER A 846 -3.48 -9.27 17.69
CA SER A 846 -3.22 -10.04 18.91
C SER A 846 -4.25 -9.77 20.01
N THR A 847 -4.79 -8.55 20.04
CA THR A 847 -5.76 -8.10 21.04
C THR A 847 -7.16 -7.89 20.48
N GLY A 848 -7.31 -7.76 19.16
CA GLY A 848 -8.59 -7.44 18.51
C GLY A 848 -9.04 -6.00 18.75
N THR A 849 -8.14 -5.09 19.14
CA THR A 849 -8.46 -3.68 19.43
C THR A 849 -7.98 -2.75 18.31
N SER A 850 -8.65 -1.61 18.11
CA SER A 850 -8.16 -0.58 17.19
C SER A 850 -6.87 0.06 17.74
N LYS A 851 -5.80 0.07 16.94
CA LYS A 851 -4.57 0.85 17.16
C LYS A 851 -4.80 2.33 16.89
N PHE A 852 -5.55 2.65 15.83
CA PHE A 852 -5.88 4.01 15.40
C PHE A 852 -7.13 4.02 14.51
N LYS A 853 -7.72 5.20 14.33
CA LYS A 853 -8.77 5.47 13.33
C LYS A 853 -8.45 6.77 12.60
N VAL A 854 -8.49 6.74 11.27
CA VAL A 854 -8.23 7.90 10.40
C VAL A 854 -9.51 8.20 9.60
N PRO A 855 -10.11 9.40 9.74
CA PRO A 855 -11.34 9.75 9.04
C PRO A 855 -11.12 9.99 7.55
N THR A 856 -12.12 9.63 6.74
CA THR A 856 -12.35 10.26 5.43
C THR A 856 -13.08 11.60 5.62
N GLU A 857 -12.96 12.56 4.70
CA GLU A 857 -13.53 13.94 4.78
C GLU A 857 -15.01 13.95 5.28
N ASN A 858 -15.48 14.95 6.05
CA ASN A 858 -16.78 14.86 6.74
C ASN A 858 -18.02 15.17 5.86
N TRP A 859 -19.13 14.48 6.13
CA TRP A 859 -20.47 14.89 5.65
C TRP A 859 -20.92 16.16 6.36
N THR A 860 -21.09 17.25 5.61
CA THR A 860 -21.62 18.51 6.13
C THR A 860 -22.66 19.06 5.17
N THR A 861 -23.88 19.23 5.68
CA THR A 861 -24.97 19.93 4.99
C THR A 861 -25.22 21.26 5.68
N GLN A 862 -24.97 22.36 4.97
CA GLN A 862 -25.36 23.70 5.42
C GLN A 862 -26.47 24.22 4.53
N LEU A 863 -27.68 24.31 5.08
CA LEU A 863 -28.84 24.93 4.45
C LEU A 863 -28.98 26.36 4.97
N THR A 864 -28.74 27.34 4.11
CA THR A 864 -29.18 28.71 4.37
C THR A 864 -30.52 28.88 3.67
N VAL A 865 -31.55 29.39 4.35
CA VAL A 865 -32.86 29.62 3.74
C VAL A 865 -32.86 30.97 3.04
N ASP A 866 -33.18 31.00 1.75
CA ASP A 866 -33.50 32.25 1.05
C ASP A 866 -34.96 32.60 1.33
N GLY A 867 -35.19 33.70 2.05
CA GLY A 867 -36.52 34.15 2.46
C GLY A 867 -37.47 34.45 1.29
N PHE A 868 -37.00 34.54 0.05
CA PHE A 868 -37.83 34.87 -1.12
C PHE A 868 -38.22 33.68 -2.01
N CYS A 869 -37.45 32.57 -2.02
CA CYS A 869 -37.69 31.40 -2.91
C CYS A 869 -38.07 30.10 -2.16
N GLY A 870 -38.26 30.16 -0.83
CA GLY A 870 -38.62 29.01 0.03
C GLY A 870 -37.41 28.24 0.60
N GLY A 871 -37.67 27.05 1.16
CA GLY A 871 -36.72 26.21 1.94
C GLY A 871 -35.48 25.67 1.22
N PHE A 872 -35.08 26.26 0.09
CA PHE A 872 -33.92 25.86 -0.72
C PHE A 872 -33.06 27.09 -1.06
N GLY A 873 -32.48 27.77 -0.06
CA GLY A 873 -31.48 28.81 -0.30
C GLY A 873 -30.10 28.21 -0.62
N THR A 874 -28.99 28.89 -0.26
CA THR A 874 -27.65 28.33 -0.48
C THR A 874 -27.49 27.02 0.29
N SER A 875 -27.53 25.90 -0.43
CA SER A 875 -27.31 24.57 0.12
C SER A 875 -25.90 24.14 -0.27
N THR A 876 -25.06 23.94 0.75
CA THR A 876 -23.77 23.27 0.58
C THR A 876 -23.95 21.83 1.04
N VAL A 877 -23.81 20.87 0.14
CA VAL A 877 -23.81 19.45 0.46
C VAL A 877 -22.45 18.89 0.12
N ASN A 878 -21.69 18.52 1.14
CA ASN A 878 -20.49 17.70 1.00
C ASN A 878 -20.92 16.24 1.17
N VAL A 879 -20.90 15.47 0.08
CA VAL A 879 -21.14 14.02 0.13
C VAL A 879 -19.84 13.29 -0.16
N ASN A 880 -19.51 12.32 0.68
CA ASN A 880 -18.51 11.34 0.32
C ASN A 880 -19.16 10.30 -0.57
N SER A 881 -18.46 9.95 -1.63
CA SER A 881 -18.69 8.66 -2.27
C SER A 881 -17.87 7.65 -1.47
N PHE A 882 -18.50 6.56 -1.07
CA PHE A 882 -17.88 5.47 -0.30
C PHE A 882 -16.55 5.06 -0.95
N PRO A 883 -15.47 4.83 -0.18
CA PRO A 883 -14.28 4.18 -0.71
C PRO A 883 -14.71 2.83 -1.28
N GLY A 884 -14.73 2.72 -2.60
CA GLY A 884 -15.36 1.59 -3.29
C GLY A 884 -14.57 0.28 -3.27
N ASN A 885 -13.36 0.28 -2.70
CA ASN A 885 -12.37 -0.78 -2.93
C ASN A 885 -11.55 -1.15 -1.68
N PRO A 886 -10.99 -2.39 -1.65
CA PRO A 886 -10.12 -2.89 -0.58
C PRO A 886 -8.81 -2.11 -0.50
N MET A 887 -8.31 -1.89 0.72
CA MET A 887 -7.03 -1.22 0.93
C MET A 887 -5.87 -1.98 0.26
N THR A 888 -4.74 -1.31 0.04
CA THR A 888 -3.53 -2.01 -0.44
C THR A 888 -2.31 -1.55 0.32
N ILE A 889 -1.47 -2.52 0.71
CA ILE A 889 -0.17 -2.25 1.32
C ILE A 889 0.87 -2.14 0.22
N ALA A 890 1.54 -0.99 0.11
CA ALA A 890 2.61 -0.78 -0.86
C ALA A 890 3.99 -1.13 -0.27
N GLY A 891 5.00 -1.26 -1.14
CA GLY A 891 6.38 -1.62 -0.74
C GLY A 891 7.10 -0.61 0.15
N ASP A 892 6.53 0.59 0.33
CA ASP A 892 7.00 1.60 1.28
C ASP A 892 6.50 1.36 2.72
N GLY A 893 5.67 0.33 2.94
CA GLY A 893 5.14 -0.04 4.25
C GLY A 893 3.89 0.75 4.68
N PHE A 894 3.23 1.44 3.76
CA PHE A 894 1.99 2.18 4.05
C PHE A 894 0.79 1.55 3.37
N ALA A 895 -0.37 1.72 3.98
CA ALA A 895 -1.66 1.32 3.44
C ALA A 895 -2.29 2.46 2.65
N TYR A 896 -2.82 2.18 1.47
CA TYR A 896 -3.42 3.15 0.57
C TYR A 896 -4.88 2.80 0.30
N THR A 897 -5.72 3.83 0.25
CA THR A 897 -7.09 3.75 -0.26
C THR A 897 -7.43 5.03 -1.02
N SER A 898 -8.49 5.00 -1.82
CA SER A 898 -8.99 6.18 -2.52
C SER A 898 -10.46 6.39 -2.22
N TYR A 899 -10.87 7.65 -2.18
CA TYR A 899 -12.28 8.02 -2.07
C TYR A 899 -12.57 9.27 -2.90
N VAL A 900 -13.85 9.52 -3.16
CA VAL A 900 -14.27 10.71 -3.90
C VAL A 900 -15.10 11.59 -2.97
N SER A 901 -14.72 12.85 -2.80
CA SER A 901 -15.58 13.83 -2.15
C SER A 901 -16.26 14.69 -3.20
N LYS A 902 -17.53 15.05 -2.96
CA LYS A 902 -18.31 15.94 -3.82
C LYS A 902 -18.82 17.10 -2.98
N ASN A 903 -18.37 18.30 -3.34
CA ASN A 903 -18.80 19.53 -2.72
C ASN A 903 -19.77 20.21 -3.67
N SER A 904 -21.06 20.16 -3.34
CA SER A 904 -22.10 20.80 -4.15
C SER A 904 -22.60 22.08 -3.49
N ILE A 905 -22.65 23.15 -4.27
CA ILE A 905 -23.19 24.45 -3.88
C ILE A 905 -24.36 24.73 -4.82
N GLU A 906 -25.59 24.66 -4.31
CA GLU A 906 -26.78 25.11 -5.02
C GLU A 906 -27.12 26.53 -4.57
N GLN A 907 -27.19 27.47 -5.51
CA GLN A 907 -27.67 28.82 -5.29
C GLN A 907 -28.99 29.01 -6.03
N ARG A 908 -30.04 29.42 -5.31
CA ARG A 908 -31.28 29.93 -5.92
C ARG A 908 -31.33 31.43 -5.75
N LYS A 909 -31.76 32.14 -6.78
CA LYS A 909 -31.93 33.60 -6.78
C LYS A 909 -33.20 33.97 -7.51
N GLN A 910 -33.82 35.07 -7.09
CA GLN A 910 -34.96 35.66 -7.79
C GLN A 910 -34.61 35.97 -9.26
N SER A 911 -35.52 35.67 -10.16
CA SER A 911 -35.40 36.01 -11.58
C SER A 911 -35.49 37.52 -11.78
N ALA A 912 -34.75 38.05 -12.76
CA ALA A 912 -34.78 39.47 -13.09
C ALA A 912 -36.08 39.91 -13.81
N THR A 913 -36.86 38.95 -14.32
CA THR A 913 -38.12 39.18 -15.04
C THR A 913 -39.26 38.52 -14.29
N GLU A 914 -39.75 39.18 -13.25
CA GLU A 914 -41.00 38.79 -12.57
C GLU A 914 -42.22 39.32 -13.34
N PRO A 915 -43.32 38.54 -13.43
CA PRO A 915 -44.56 39.01 -14.07
C PRO A 915 -45.30 40.09 -13.26
N PHE A 916 -45.06 40.20 -11.94
CA PHE A 916 -45.73 41.18 -11.06
C PHE A 916 -44.73 41.96 -10.18
N PRO A 917 -45.11 43.15 -9.66
CA PRO A 917 -44.30 43.88 -8.68
C PRO A 917 -44.09 43.10 -7.37
N VAL A 918 -42.95 43.29 -6.70
CA VAL A 918 -42.58 42.58 -5.46
C VAL A 918 -43.68 42.63 -4.38
N ALA A 919 -44.34 43.78 -4.23
CA ALA A 919 -45.41 43.95 -3.26
C ALA A 919 -46.65 43.06 -3.55
N ALA A 920 -46.91 42.69 -4.81
CA ALA A 920 -48.00 41.77 -5.16
C ALA A 920 -47.79 40.40 -4.49
N TYR A 921 -46.58 39.87 -4.52
CA TYR A 921 -46.27 38.59 -3.89
C TYR A 921 -46.43 38.65 -2.37
N SER A 922 -46.02 39.75 -1.73
CA SER A 922 -46.23 39.94 -0.29
C SER A 922 -47.70 39.97 0.10
N TYR A 923 -48.56 40.61 -0.71
CA TYR A 923 -50.01 40.56 -0.50
C TYR A 923 -50.60 39.18 -0.76
N PHE A 924 -50.06 38.42 -1.72
CA PHE A 924 -50.48 37.04 -1.97
C PHE A 924 -50.10 36.11 -0.79
N ASP A 925 -48.88 36.22 -0.28
CA ASP A 925 -48.41 35.44 0.87
C ASP A 925 -49.25 35.74 2.13
N ALA A 926 -49.57 37.03 2.36
CA ALA A 926 -50.44 37.47 3.46
C ALA A 926 -51.90 36.98 3.28
N LEU A 927 -52.44 37.11 2.06
CA LEU A 927 -53.75 36.57 1.69
C LEU A 927 -53.85 35.07 1.97
N GLN A 928 -52.84 34.29 1.57
CA GLN A 928 -52.82 32.85 1.81
C GLN A 928 -52.77 32.55 3.30
N LEU A 929 -51.87 33.21 4.03
CA LEU A 929 -51.71 33.01 5.48
C LEU A 929 -52.99 33.38 6.25
N ASP A 930 -53.64 34.49 5.93
CA ASP A 930 -54.86 34.92 6.60
C ASP A 930 -56.07 34.06 6.21
N THR A 931 -56.12 33.55 4.98
CA THR A 931 -57.16 32.61 4.54
C THR A 931 -57.02 31.26 5.27
N GLU A 932 -55.80 30.72 5.38
CA GLU A 932 -55.52 29.48 6.11
C GLU A 932 -55.76 29.62 7.62
N ASN A 933 -55.45 30.77 8.21
CA ASN A 933 -55.69 31.06 9.63
C ASN A 933 -57.15 31.44 9.96
N GLY A 934 -58.02 31.56 8.95
CA GLY A 934 -59.44 31.89 9.12
C GLY A 934 -59.69 33.37 9.41
N ASN A 935 -58.71 34.24 9.19
CA ASN A 935 -58.80 35.69 9.33
C ASN A 935 -59.42 36.32 8.08
N LEU A 936 -60.63 35.91 7.71
CA LEU A 936 -61.21 36.19 6.38
C LEU A 936 -61.38 37.68 6.07
N GLY A 937 -61.56 38.53 7.09
CA GLY A 937 -61.62 39.98 6.92
C GLY A 937 -60.28 40.62 6.57
N ALA A 938 -59.17 40.09 7.10
CA ALA A 938 -57.81 40.51 6.75
C ALA A 938 -57.42 39.97 5.37
N ALA A 939 -57.75 38.70 5.10
CA ALA A 939 -57.61 38.09 3.78
C ALA A 939 -58.36 38.87 2.69
N LEU A 940 -59.56 39.39 2.95
CA LEU A 940 -60.30 40.21 1.99
C LEU A 940 -59.61 41.55 1.69
N GLY A 941 -58.92 42.13 2.69
CA GLY A 941 -58.11 43.34 2.56
C GLY A 941 -56.83 43.09 1.75
N ASP A 942 -56.17 41.96 1.99
CA ASP A 942 -54.98 41.55 1.23
C ASP A 942 -55.34 41.18 -0.21
N LEU A 943 -56.47 40.52 -0.44
CA LEU A 943 -57.00 40.26 -1.78
C LEU A 943 -57.28 41.57 -2.53
N GLY A 944 -57.86 42.57 -1.87
CA GLY A 944 -58.08 43.90 -2.46
C GLY A 944 -56.77 44.59 -2.85
N SER A 945 -55.75 44.50 -2.00
CA SER A 945 -54.42 45.05 -2.25
C SER A 945 -53.72 44.31 -3.40
N LEU A 946 -53.87 42.99 -3.47
CA LEU A 946 -53.35 42.13 -4.53
C LEU A 946 -54.01 42.43 -5.88
N GLU A 947 -55.35 42.52 -5.94
CA GLU A 947 -56.09 42.86 -7.16
C GLU A 947 -55.75 44.26 -7.67
N GLN A 948 -55.58 45.23 -6.75
CA GLN A 948 -55.23 46.59 -7.10
C GLN A 948 -53.83 46.70 -7.72
N ILE A 949 -52.84 45.96 -7.18
CA ILE A 949 -51.45 46.05 -7.64
C ILE A 949 -51.15 45.17 -8.86
N THR A 950 -51.92 44.11 -9.07
CA THR A 950 -51.76 43.18 -10.21
C THR A 950 -52.68 43.51 -11.39
N GLY A 951 -53.80 44.21 -11.12
CA GLY A 951 -54.87 44.45 -12.10
C GLY A 951 -55.72 43.20 -12.40
N LEU A 952 -55.48 42.08 -11.71
CA LEU A 952 -56.25 40.85 -11.83
C LEU A 952 -57.49 40.90 -10.94
N GLN A 953 -58.48 40.06 -11.23
CA GLN A 953 -59.74 39.96 -10.48
C GLN A 953 -60.01 38.49 -10.16
N PHE A 954 -60.24 38.19 -8.88
CA PHE A 954 -60.46 36.84 -8.37
C PHE A 954 -61.87 36.74 -7.78
N SER A 955 -62.88 36.88 -8.64
CA SER A 955 -64.28 36.98 -8.23
C SER A 955 -64.80 35.77 -7.44
N GLY A 956 -64.31 34.56 -7.73
CA GLY A 956 -64.61 33.34 -6.96
C GLY A 956 -64.07 33.42 -5.52
N LEU A 957 -62.77 33.71 -5.40
CA LEU A 957 -62.11 33.86 -4.10
C LEU A 957 -62.71 35.00 -3.27
N ARG A 958 -62.99 36.15 -3.90
CA ARG A 958 -63.64 37.30 -3.24
C ARG A 958 -65.02 36.93 -2.71
N TYR A 959 -65.81 36.20 -3.49
CA TYR A 959 -67.11 35.71 -3.08
C TYR A 959 -67.01 34.72 -1.90
N ALA A 960 -66.05 33.78 -1.92
CA ALA A 960 -65.83 32.84 -0.83
C ALA A 960 -65.44 33.57 0.47
N LEU A 961 -64.53 34.54 0.41
CA LEU A 961 -64.11 35.35 1.55
C LEU A 961 -65.24 36.24 2.11
N GLU A 962 -66.03 36.90 1.26
CA GLU A 962 -67.15 37.77 1.68
C GLU A 962 -68.30 36.99 2.34
N ASN A 963 -68.52 35.75 1.91
CA ASN A 963 -69.54 34.86 2.49
C ASN A 963 -69.01 34.05 3.70
N GLY A 964 -67.74 34.20 4.05
CA GLY A 964 -67.13 33.52 5.19
C GLY A 964 -66.82 32.03 4.95
N ASP A 965 -66.75 31.59 3.70
CA ASP A 965 -66.45 30.20 3.34
C ASP A 965 -64.94 29.99 3.23
N GLN A 966 -64.33 29.67 4.37
CA GLN A 966 -62.88 29.45 4.45
C GLN A 966 -62.40 28.29 3.58
N PHE A 967 -63.20 27.23 3.44
CA PHE A 967 -62.77 26.03 2.71
C PHE A 967 -62.67 26.31 1.21
N ASP A 968 -63.70 26.95 0.64
CA ASP A 968 -63.67 27.35 -0.75
C ASP A 968 -62.65 28.46 -1.00
N ALA A 969 -62.45 29.37 -0.04
CA ALA A 969 -61.39 30.38 -0.14
C ALA A 969 -59.97 29.78 -0.13
N ILE A 970 -59.69 28.77 0.71
CA ILE A 970 -58.41 28.05 0.70
C ILE A 970 -58.20 27.37 -0.66
N ASN A 971 -59.24 26.70 -1.18
CA ASN A 971 -59.15 26.02 -2.48
C ASN A 971 -58.93 27.02 -3.62
N ASP A 972 -59.62 28.15 -3.60
CA ASP A 972 -59.47 29.20 -4.61
C ASP A 972 -58.11 29.89 -4.53
N VAL A 973 -57.58 30.14 -3.33
CA VAL A 973 -56.18 30.61 -3.14
C VAL A 973 -55.20 29.60 -3.73
N ALA A 974 -55.35 28.31 -3.41
CA ALA A 974 -54.48 27.24 -3.91
C ALA A 974 -54.51 27.13 -5.45
N ASN A 975 -55.67 27.38 -6.06
CA ASN A 975 -55.85 27.37 -7.51
C ASN A 975 -55.15 28.55 -8.20
N ILE A 976 -55.03 29.70 -7.54
CA ILE A 976 -54.33 30.88 -8.10
C ILE A 976 -52.86 30.96 -7.69
N THR A 977 -52.40 30.16 -6.71
CA THR A 977 -50.99 30.05 -6.30
C THR A 977 -50.00 29.87 -7.46
N PRO A 978 -50.24 29.05 -8.50
CA PRO A 978 -49.31 28.91 -9.62
C PRO A 978 -49.05 30.21 -10.39
N THR A 979 -50.05 31.10 -10.43
CA THR A 979 -49.95 32.41 -11.09
C THR A 979 -49.01 33.36 -10.32
N PHE A 980 -48.90 33.19 -9.00
CA PHE A 980 -48.12 34.04 -8.11
C PHE A 980 -46.89 33.35 -7.51
N ARG A 981 -46.43 32.23 -8.09
CA ARG A 981 -45.12 31.68 -7.72
C ARG A 981 -44.02 32.61 -8.22
N ARG A 982 -43.14 33.01 -7.30
CA ARG A 982 -41.93 33.79 -7.61
C ARG A 982 -41.03 32.96 -8.54
N LEU A 983 -40.51 33.58 -9.60
CA LEU A 983 -39.62 32.90 -10.55
C LEU A 983 -38.22 32.83 -9.96
N CYS A 984 -37.69 31.64 -9.75
CA CYS A 984 -36.35 31.45 -9.18
C CYS A 984 -35.43 30.76 -10.19
N ASN A 985 -34.29 31.38 -10.46
CA ASN A 985 -33.19 30.75 -11.20
C ASN A 985 -32.34 29.95 -10.22
N SER A 986 -31.94 28.74 -10.58
CA SER A 986 -30.99 27.96 -9.78
C SER A 986 -29.70 27.70 -10.53
N THR A 987 -28.59 27.81 -9.82
CA THR A 987 -27.27 27.41 -10.30
C THR A 987 -26.68 26.43 -9.30
N LYS A 988 -26.44 25.19 -9.73
CA LYS A 988 -25.79 24.16 -8.92
C LYS A 988 -24.37 23.95 -9.44
N THR A 989 -23.39 24.26 -8.60
CA THR A 989 -21.98 23.95 -8.85
C THR A 989 -21.62 22.70 -8.08
N VAL A 990 -21.03 21.70 -8.72
CA VAL A 990 -20.53 20.48 -8.05
C VAL A 990 -19.04 20.38 -8.30
N VAL A 991 -18.25 20.38 -7.23
CA VAL A 991 -16.81 20.09 -7.28
C VAL A 991 -16.59 18.67 -6.80
N THR A 992 -16.15 17.80 -7.68
CA THR A 992 -15.80 16.41 -7.37
C THR A 992 -14.28 16.31 -7.24
N LYS A 993 -13.77 15.77 -6.14
CA LYS A 993 -12.33 15.55 -5.90
C LYS A 993 -12.06 14.06 -5.76
N LEU A 994 -10.98 13.59 -6.35
CA LEU A 994 -10.46 12.23 -6.14
C LEU A 994 -9.29 12.31 -5.14
N HIS A 995 -9.44 11.62 -4.02
CA HIS A 995 -8.50 11.56 -2.92
C HIS A 995 -7.74 10.23 -2.92
N ILE A 996 -6.47 10.30 -2.53
CA ILE A 996 -5.66 9.14 -2.16
C ILE A 996 -5.21 9.33 -0.72
N LEU A 997 -5.69 8.45 0.15
CA LEU A 997 -5.36 8.42 1.56
C LEU A 997 -4.29 7.36 1.80
N ARG A 998 -3.13 7.80 2.30
CA ARG A 998 -2.00 6.98 2.74
C ARG A 998 -2.00 6.91 4.26
N VAL A 999 -1.89 5.73 4.84
CA VAL A 999 -1.96 5.49 6.30
C VAL A 999 -0.86 4.53 6.76
N GLY A 1000 -0.09 4.92 7.77
CA GLY A 1000 0.97 4.11 8.39
C GLY A 1000 0.44 3.21 9.50
N THR A 1001 1.27 2.26 9.96
CA THR A 1001 0.89 1.31 11.04
C THR A 1001 0.86 1.93 12.43
N ASP A 1002 1.27 3.18 12.56
CA ASP A 1002 1.16 4.05 13.74
C ASP A 1002 -0.04 5.01 13.67
N GLY A 1003 -0.78 5.00 12.56
CA GLY A 1003 -1.91 5.91 12.30
C GLY A 1003 -1.50 7.26 11.70
N SER A 1004 -0.21 7.48 11.41
CA SER A 1004 0.20 8.63 10.60
C SER A 1004 -0.49 8.56 9.24
N SER A 1005 -1.06 9.68 8.77
CA SER A 1005 -1.79 9.69 7.51
C SER A 1005 -1.51 10.93 6.68
N SER A 1006 -1.57 10.76 5.36
CA SER A 1006 -1.50 11.85 4.37
C SER A 1006 -2.60 11.65 3.34
N ASP A 1007 -3.41 12.67 3.11
CA ASP A 1007 -4.45 12.68 2.08
C ASP A 1007 -4.02 13.59 0.93
N THR A 1008 -4.11 13.09 -0.30
CA THR A 1008 -3.69 13.81 -1.51
C THR A 1008 -4.81 13.84 -2.53
N ILE A 1009 -5.19 15.04 -2.97
CA ILE A 1009 -6.11 15.21 -4.10
C ILE A 1009 -5.33 15.01 -5.39
N VAL A 1010 -5.60 13.91 -6.09
CA VAL A 1010 -4.92 13.60 -7.37
C VAL A 1010 -5.63 14.18 -8.58
N ASN A 1011 -6.92 14.50 -8.46
CA ASN A 1011 -7.64 15.26 -9.49
C ASN A 1011 -8.90 15.92 -8.93
N GLN A 1012 -9.38 16.96 -9.62
CA GLN A 1012 -10.62 17.67 -9.29
C GLN A 1012 -11.38 18.09 -10.55
N TRP A 1013 -12.71 17.96 -10.51
CA TRP A 1013 -13.61 18.36 -11.57
C TRP A 1013 -14.67 19.30 -11.04
N LYS A 1014 -15.03 20.31 -11.84
CA LYS A 1014 -16.08 21.28 -11.50
C LYS A 1014 -17.16 21.26 -12.58
N ASP A 1015 -18.38 20.93 -12.20
CA ASP A 1015 -19.58 21.01 -13.04
C ASP A 1015 -20.47 22.16 -12.56
N THR A 1016 -21.14 22.83 -13.48
CA THR A 1016 -22.07 23.92 -13.17
C THR A 1016 -23.32 23.82 -14.05
N VAL A 1017 -24.44 23.52 -13.40
CA VAL A 1017 -25.76 23.37 -14.03
C VAL A 1017 -26.62 24.57 -13.67
N ALA A 1018 -27.08 25.32 -14.68
CA ALA A 1018 -28.07 26.37 -14.52
C ALA A 1018 -29.46 25.85 -14.93
N ARG A 1019 -30.46 26.04 -14.08
CA ARG A 1019 -31.88 25.89 -14.45
C ARG A 1019 -32.50 27.27 -14.56
N VAL A 1020 -33.08 27.54 -15.74
CA VAL A 1020 -33.79 28.79 -16.01
C VAL A 1020 -35.27 28.45 -16.18
N TYR A 1021 -36.11 29.07 -15.35
CA TYR A 1021 -37.56 28.91 -15.44
C TYR A 1021 -38.09 29.67 -16.67
N ALA A 1022 -38.86 29.01 -17.53
CA ALA A 1022 -39.55 29.69 -18.63
C ALA A 1022 -40.78 30.44 -18.09
N PRO A 1023 -41.04 31.68 -18.55
CA PRO A 1023 -41.97 32.61 -17.90
C PRO A 1023 -43.47 32.35 -18.17
N THR A 1024 -43.85 31.31 -18.91
CA THR A 1024 -45.24 31.09 -19.34
C THR A 1024 -45.82 29.77 -18.80
N PRO A 1025 -47.09 29.74 -18.34
CA PRO A 1025 -47.76 28.52 -17.91
C PRO A 1025 -47.83 27.50 -19.05
N GLY A 1026 -47.08 26.40 -18.94
CA GLY A 1026 -47.06 25.31 -19.92
C GLY A 1026 -45.71 25.06 -20.62
N ASP A 1027 -44.70 25.90 -20.41
CA ASP A 1027 -43.40 25.74 -21.07
C ASP A 1027 -42.45 24.78 -20.33
N THR A 1028 -41.65 24.04 -21.11
CA THR A 1028 -40.63 23.08 -20.67
C THR A 1028 -39.45 23.77 -19.96
N TYR A 1029 -38.89 23.13 -18.93
CA TYR A 1029 -37.69 23.61 -18.22
C TYR A 1029 -36.48 23.68 -19.17
N ASN A 1030 -35.85 24.85 -19.27
CA ASN A 1030 -34.61 25.01 -20.00
C ASN A 1030 -33.41 24.78 -19.08
N TYR A 1031 -32.62 23.75 -19.40
CA TYR A 1031 -31.36 23.45 -18.72
C TYR A 1031 -30.22 24.00 -19.57
N THR A 1032 -29.28 24.71 -18.93
CA THR A 1032 -28.05 25.16 -19.61
C THR A 1032 -26.87 24.73 -18.77
N GLN A 1033 -26.09 23.77 -19.26
CA GLN A 1033 -24.79 23.42 -18.70
C GLN A 1033 -23.75 24.40 -19.24
N VAL A 1034 -23.01 25.08 -18.37
CA VAL A 1034 -22.15 26.21 -18.75
C VAL A 1034 -20.65 25.88 -18.63
N ALA A 1035 -20.29 24.79 -17.93
CA ALA A 1035 -18.91 24.36 -17.77
C ALA A 1035 -18.72 22.87 -18.08
N SER A 1036 -17.64 22.55 -18.79
CA SER A 1036 -17.26 21.20 -19.24
C SER A 1036 -16.50 20.44 -18.15
N GLY A 1037 -17.19 19.48 -17.52
CA GLY A 1037 -16.63 18.44 -16.66
C GLY A 1037 -17.45 17.15 -16.78
N PRO A 1038 -16.98 16.00 -16.29
CA PRO A 1038 -17.57 14.67 -16.53
C PRO A 1038 -18.97 14.39 -15.94
N GLY A 1039 -19.70 15.41 -15.50
CA GLY A 1039 -21.00 15.27 -14.84
C GLY A 1039 -20.91 14.72 -13.42
N ALA A 1040 -21.98 14.93 -12.64
CA ALA A 1040 -22.04 14.68 -11.19
C ALA A 1040 -21.94 13.21 -10.73
N ASN A 1041 -21.73 12.26 -11.63
CA ASN A 1041 -21.70 10.82 -11.34
C ASN A 1041 -20.35 10.19 -11.70
N VAL A 1042 -19.33 10.41 -10.87
CA VAL A 1042 -18.20 9.48 -10.78
C VAL A 1042 -18.72 8.24 -10.06
N GLY A 1043 -19.10 7.21 -10.83
CA GLY A 1043 -19.86 6.06 -10.33
C GLY A 1043 -19.02 4.92 -9.78
N ASN A 1044 -17.80 4.73 -10.25
CA ASN A 1044 -16.88 3.68 -9.79
C ASN A 1044 -15.44 4.10 -10.09
N VAL A 1045 -14.60 4.13 -9.06
CA VAL A 1045 -13.14 4.23 -9.19
C VAL A 1045 -12.62 2.83 -8.93
N GLN A 1046 -12.11 2.13 -9.94
CA GLN A 1046 -11.40 0.86 -9.75
C GLN A 1046 -9.91 1.12 -9.87
N TYR A 1047 -9.11 0.60 -8.92
CA TYR A 1047 -7.66 0.77 -8.95
C TYR A 1047 -6.88 -0.52 -9.01
N ILE A 1048 -5.65 -0.38 -9.49
CA ILE A 1048 -4.60 -1.39 -9.38
C ILE A 1048 -3.41 -0.69 -8.74
N ILE A 1049 -2.98 -1.21 -7.59
CA ILE A 1049 -1.75 -0.81 -6.91
C ILE A 1049 -0.74 -1.94 -7.14
N THR A 1050 0.29 -1.69 -7.94
CA THR A 1050 1.42 -2.63 -8.07
C THR A 1050 2.62 -2.12 -7.27
N ASN A 1051 3.34 -3.08 -6.67
CA ASN A 1051 4.59 -2.84 -5.96
C ASN A 1051 5.70 -2.58 -7.00
N ALA A 1052 6.02 -1.32 -7.27
CA ALA A 1052 7.25 -0.98 -7.95
C ALA A 1052 8.31 -0.68 -6.87
N ASP A 1053 9.53 -1.13 -7.08
CA ASP A 1053 10.62 -1.25 -6.08
C ASP A 1053 11.15 0.08 -5.48
N GLN A 1054 10.36 1.16 -5.54
CA GLN A 1054 10.55 2.44 -4.87
C GLN A 1054 9.27 3.33 -4.83
N GLY A 1055 8.05 2.81 -5.07
CA GLY A 1055 6.81 3.59 -4.99
C GLY A 1055 5.55 2.83 -5.45
N ALA A 1056 4.36 3.29 -5.08
CA ALA A 1056 3.09 2.71 -5.53
C ALA A 1056 2.74 3.23 -6.93
N MET A 1057 2.47 2.32 -7.87
CA MET A 1057 1.83 2.67 -9.15
C MET A 1057 0.32 2.56 -8.99
N LEU A 1058 -0.40 3.65 -9.23
CA LEU A 1058 -1.84 3.74 -9.09
C LEU A 1058 -2.46 3.92 -10.47
N SER A 1059 -3.24 2.94 -10.92
CA SER A 1059 -4.15 3.13 -12.07
C SER A 1059 -5.55 3.42 -11.57
N TRP A 1060 -6.32 4.27 -12.24
CA TRP A 1060 -7.76 4.41 -11.97
C TRP A 1060 -8.59 4.64 -13.22
N GLN A 1061 -9.84 4.16 -13.19
CA GLN A 1061 -10.88 4.43 -14.17
C GLN A 1061 -11.91 5.40 -13.61
N LEU A 1062 -12.39 6.33 -14.43
CA LEU A 1062 -13.50 7.21 -14.11
C LEU A 1062 -14.62 7.03 -15.13
N GLY A 1063 -15.81 6.65 -14.68
CA GLY A 1063 -17.03 6.71 -15.50
C GLY A 1063 -17.57 8.14 -15.53
N LEU A 1064 -17.70 8.71 -16.73
CA LEU A 1064 -18.19 10.08 -16.96
C LEU A 1064 -19.59 10.04 -17.56
N GLY A 1065 -20.59 10.62 -16.89
CA GLY A 1065 -22.00 10.61 -17.33
C GLY A 1065 -22.53 12.03 -17.58
N GLY A 1066 -23.03 12.30 -18.80
CA GLY A 1066 -23.52 13.63 -19.20
C GLY A 1066 -25.04 13.82 -19.06
N TYR A 1067 -25.48 15.07 -18.84
CA TYR A 1067 -26.87 15.51 -18.93
C TYR A 1067 -27.16 16.15 -20.31
N CYS A 1068 -28.26 15.76 -20.97
CA CYS A 1068 -28.63 16.25 -22.31
C CYS A 1068 -29.16 17.69 -22.26
N ALA A 1069 -28.66 18.58 -23.14
CA ALA A 1069 -28.88 20.04 -23.03
C ALA A 1069 -30.06 20.62 -23.84
N LEU A 1070 -30.78 19.86 -24.68
CA LEU A 1070 -31.91 20.40 -25.47
C LEU A 1070 -33.01 19.35 -25.66
N ALA A 1071 -34.23 19.63 -25.18
CA ALA A 1071 -35.43 18.84 -25.51
C ALA A 1071 -36.21 19.54 -26.63
N THR A 1072 -36.30 18.91 -27.80
CA THR A 1072 -37.35 19.19 -28.80
C THR A 1072 -38.18 17.92 -29.02
N ASP A 1073 -39.44 18.10 -29.44
CA ASP A 1073 -40.59 17.15 -29.47
C ASP A 1073 -40.43 15.80 -30.22
N SER A 1074 -39.21 15.27 -30.39
CA SER A 1074 -39.00 13.91 -30.92
C SER A 1074 -37.91 13.08 -30.25
N GLY A 1075 -37.40 13.46 -29.06
CA GLY A 1075 -36.76 12.48 -28.17
C GLY A 1075 -35.73 13.02 -27.19
N CYS A 1076 -36.09 13.03 -25.90
CA CYS A 1076 -35.26 12.45 -24.84
C CYS A 1076 -36.14 12.23 -23.59
N SER A 1077 -36.88 11.13 -23.56
CA SER A 1077 -37.58 10.69 -22.35
C SER A 1077 -36.59 9.97 -21.41
N GLY A 1078 -35.96 10.72 -20.51
CA GLY A 1078 -35.47 10.24 -19.21
C GLY A 1078 -34.24 9.31 -19.16
N GLY A 1079 -33.08 9.69 -19.72
CA GLY A 1079 -31.85 8.91 -19.54
C GLY A 1079 -30.55 9.74 -19.54
N TYR A 1080 -29.61 9.38 -18.65
CA TYR A 1080 -28.21 9.81 -18.66
C TYR A 1080 -27.56 9.43 -20.01
N LEU A 1081 -26.78 10.34 -20.61
CA LEU A 1081 -26.04 10.05 -21.84
C LEU A 1081 -24.86 9.11 -21.57
N ALA A 1082 -24.52 8.30 -22.57
CA ALA A 1082 -23.54 7.20 -22.54
C ALA A 1082 -22.25 7.53 -21.76
N SER A 1083 -21.86 6.59 -20.89
CA SER A 1083 -20.65 6.66 -20.07
C SER A 1083 -19.39 6.63 -20.95
N SER A 1084 -18.52 7.64 -20.83
CA SER A 1084 -17.13 7.52 -21.30
C SER A 1084 -16.23 7.17 -20.12
N SER A 1085 -15.15 6.44 -20.38
CA SER A 1085 -14.19 6.03 -19.34
C SER A 1085 -12.86 6.73 -19.59
N GLU A 1086 -12.33 7.43 -18.59
CA GLU A 1086 -10.95 7.94 -18.60
C GLU A 1086 -10.07 7.08 -17.70
N TYR A 1087 -8.83 6.86 -18.13
CA TYR A 1087 -7.84 6.02 -17.45
C TYR A 1087 -6.58 6.83 -17.16
N HIS A 1088 -6.04 6.70 -15.96
CA HIS A 1088 -4.84 7.42 -15.52
C HIS A 1088 -3.91 6.53 -14.72
N LEU A 1089 -2.60 6.81 -14.78
CA LEU A 1089 -1.54 6.15 -14.02
C LEU A 1089 -0.71 7.19 -13.26
N THR A 1090 -0.34 6.93 -12.00
CA THR A 1090 0.56 7.80 -11.21
C THR A 1090 1.49 6.99 -10.33
N THR A 1091 2.72 7.48 -10.12
CA THR A 1091 3.73 6.89 -9.23
C THR A 1091 3.98 7.79 -8.01
N THR A 1092 4.29 7.21 -6.84
CA THR A 1092 4.50 7.99 -5.61
C THR A 1092 5.94 8.48 -5.38
N THR A 1093 6.92 8.06 -6.19
CA THR A 1093 8.29 8.62 -6.18
C THR A 1093 8.56 9.49 -7.40
N ALA A 1094 8.45 10.81 -7.20
CA ALA A 1094 9.00 11.85 -8.07
C ALA A 1094 8.50 11.95 -9.54
N GLY A 1095 7.23 11.62 -9.80
CA GLY A 1095 6.41 12.31 -10.82
C GLY A 1095 6.93 12.41 -12.26
N SER A 1096 6.42 11.54 -13.13
CA SER A 1096 5.99 11.94 -14.47
C SER A 1096 4.73 11.16 -14.86
N VAL A 1097 3.63 11.88 -15.09
CA VAL A 1097 2.37 11.34 -15.62
C VAL A 1097 2.53 11.14 -17.12
N ALA A 1098 2.45 9.90 -17.60
CA ALA A 1098 2.21 9.62 -19.02
C ALA A 1098 0.74 9.22 -19.17
N SER A 1099 -0.06 10.08 -19.79
CA SER A 1099 -1.44 9.78 -20.18
C SER A 1099 -1.45 9.16 -21.57
N ASP A 1100 -2.12 8.02 -21.75
CA ASP A 1100 -2.57 7.59 -23.07
C ASP A 1100 -4.10 7.51 -23.03
N ALA A 1101 -4.77 8.47 -23.70
CA ALA A 1101 -6.21 8.54 -23.74
C ALA A 1101 -6.73 7.67 -24.88
N ILE A 1102 -7.22 6.46 -24.56
CA ILE A 1102 -7.98 5.67 -25.54
C ILE A 1102 -9.46 6.04 -25.40
N MET A 1103 -9.91 7.01 -26.19
CA MET A 1103 -11.35 7.22 -26.41
C MET A 1103 -11.91 6.05 -27.23
N SER A 1104 -12.76 5.22 -26.66
CA SER A 1104 -13.59 4.28 -27.42
C SER A 1104 -15.02 4.82 -27.54
N PRO A 1105 -15.46 5.27 -28.72
CA PRO A 1105 -16.87 5.54 -28.95
C PRO A 1105 -17.59 4.20 -29.18
N ALA A 1106 -18.50 3.89 -28.26
CA ALA A 1106 -19.58 2.90 -28.39
C ALA A 1106 -19.24 1.41 -28.20
N VAL A 1107 -19.33 0.89 -26.96
CA VAL A 1107 -20.03 -0.37 -26.61
C VAL A 1107 -20.43 -0.32 -25.13
N ALA A 1108 -21.65 -0.72 -24.79
CA ALA A 1108 -22.07 -0.95 -23.40
C ALA A 1108 -21.60 -2.34 -22.94
N GLY A 1109 -20.77 -2.39 -21.89
CA GLY A 1109 -20.40 -3.62 -21.19
C GLY A 1109 -18.89 -3.82 -21.00
N GLN A 1110 -18.47 -3.78 -19.72
CA GLN A 1110 -17.21 -4.27 -19.12
C GLN A 1110 -15.93 -4.27 -19.99
N TYR A 1111 -14.99 -3.37 -19.67
CA TYR A 1111 -13.60 -3.42 -20.16
C TYR A 1111 -12.64 -3.32 -18.97
N ALA A 1112 -11.62 -4.20 -18.98
CA ALA A 1112 -10.53 -4.22 -18.01
C ALA A 1112 -9.36 -3.36 -18.49
N VAL A 1113 -8.69 -2.67 -17.57
CA VAL A 1113 -7.37 -2.08 -17.79
C VAL A 1113 -6.32 -3.18 -17.58
N LEU A 1114 -5.41 -3.33 -18.54
CA LEU A 1114 -4.20 -4.14 -18.40
C LEU A 1114 -3.03 -3.19 -18.08
N PRO A 1115 -2.77 -2.85 -16.80
CA PRO A 1115 -1.65 -1.99 -16.44
C PRO A 1115 -0.33 -2.61 -16.90
N VAL A 1116 0.56 -1.75 -17.36
CA VAL A 1116 1.88 -2.11 -17.85
C VAL A 1116 2.92 -1.80 -16.78
N LEU A 1117 3.74 -2.77 -16.45
CA LEU A 1117 4.89 -2.63 -15.56
C LEU A 1117 6.04 -2.02 -16.37
N GLN A 1118 6.65 -0.94 -15.89
CA GLN A 1118 7.81 -0.28 -16.53
C GLN A 1118 8.91 -0.03 -15.49
N LEU A 1119 10.19 -0.15 -15.90
CA LEU A 1119 11.32 0.27 -15.07
C LEU A 1119 11.44 1.81 -15.08
N GLN A 1120 12.25 2.33 -14.15
CA GLN A 1120 12.54 3.77 -14.01
C GLN A 1120 13.19 4.39 -15.26
N ASP A 1121 13.76 3.58 -16.15
CA ASP A 1121 14.32 3.98 -17.44
C ASP A 1121 13.28 3.99 -18.59
N GLY A 1122 12.01 3.71 -18.29
CA GLY A 1122 10.91 3.67 -19.26
C GLY A 1122 10.79 2.35 -20.03
N SER A 1123 11.64 1.35 -19.76
CA SER A 1123 11.56 0.05 -20.43
C SER A 1123 10.36 -0.78 -19.94
N TYR A 1124 9.68 -1.44 -20.89
CA TYR A 1124 8.52 -2.30 -20.65
C TYR A 1124 8.94 -3.61 -19.95
N VAL A 1125 8.28 -3.94 -18.84
CA VAL A 1125 8.57 -5.12 -18.01
C VAL A 1125 7.46 -6.17 -18.10
N GLY A 1126 6.20 -5.80 -18.31
CA GLY A 1126 5.09 -6.76 -18.43
C GLY A 1126 3.71 -6.14 -18.27
N GLN A 1127 2.64 -6.92 -18.26
CA GLN A 1127 1.27 -6.49 -17.93
C GLN A 1127 0.81 -7.16 -16.63
N ALA A 1128 0.20 -6.41 -15.70
CA ALA A 1128 -0.41 -7.01 -14.51
C ALA A 1128 -1.90 -7.27 -14.75
N LEU A 1129 -2.32 -8.53 -14.67
CA LEU A 1129 -3.73 -8.92 -14.80
C LEU A 1129 -4.48 -8.65 -13.49
N SER A 1130 -5.66 -8.01 -13.58
CA SER A 1130 -6.55 -7.81 -12.43
C SER A 1130 -7.61 -8.92 -12.33
N TYR A 1131 -7.88 -9.35 -11.10
CA TYR A 1131 -8.66 -10.54 -10.73
C TYR A 1131 -10.18 -10.24 -10.69
N TYR A 1132 -10.79 -9.81 -11.80
CA TYR A 1132 -12.24 -9.82 -11.96
C TYR A 1132 -12.60 -10.02 -13.44
N LEU A 1133 -12.59 -11.27 -13.89
CA LEU A 1133 -13.20 -11.64 -15.18
C LEU A 1133 -14.35 -12.59 -14.93
N ASN A 1134 -15.52 -12.16 -15.40
CA ASN A 1134 -16.62 -13.06 -15.72
C ASN A 1134 -16.07 -14.21 -16.59
N PRO A 1135 -16.25 -15.50 -16.22
CA PRO A 1135 -15.68 -16.64 -16.94
C PRO A 1135 -16.01 -16.69 -18.43
N ALA A 1136 -17.08 -15.99 -18.87
CA ALA A 1136 -17.50 -15.93 -20.26
C ALA A 1136 -16.61 -15.10 -21.21
N LEU A 1137 -15.73 -14.22 -20.69
CA LEU A 1137 -14.87 -13.35 -21.53
C LEU A 1137 -13.46 -13.92 -21.78
N LEU A 1138 -13.06 -14.97 -21.07
CA LEU A 1138 -11.78 -15.67 -21.28
C LEU A 1138 -11.68 -16.38 -22.65
N GLU A 1139 -12.82 -16.64 -23.32
CA GLU A 1139 -12.81 -17.26 -24.65
C GLU A 1139 -12.44 -16.29 -25.79
N THR A 1140 -12.49 -14.96 -25.58
CA THR A 1140 -12.28 -14.00 -26.67
C THR A 1140 -10.85 -13.46 -26.81
N GLU A 1141 -10.03 -13.50 -25.75
CA GLU A 1141 -8.63 -13.02 -25.80
C GLU A 1141 -7.60 -14.08 -26.23
N LYS A 1142 -8.01 -15.36 -26.39
CA LYS A 1142 -7.18 -16.43 -26.96
C LYS A 1142 -6.66 -16.16 -28.39
N TYR A 1143 -7.14 -15.11 -29.06
CA TYR A 1143 -6.78 -14.81 -30.45
C TYR A 1143 -5.56 -13.89 -30.65
N ASN A 1144 -4.97 -13.29 -29.61
CA ASN A 1144 -3.95 -12.24 -29.78
C ASN A 1144 -2.52 -12.54 -29.26
N ASN A 1145 -2.15 -13.81 -29.07
CA ASN A 1145 -0.76 -14.31 -29.11
C ASN A 1145 0.32 -13.40 -28.45
N ARG A 1146 0.11 -12.95 -27.21
CA ARG A 1146 1.14 -12.27 -26.40
C ARG A 1146 1.40 -13.02 -25.10
N PRO A 1147 2.67 -13.16 -24.66
CA PRO A 1147 3.02 -13.96 -23.48
C PRO A 1147 2.68 -13.20 -22.19
N ILE A 1148 2.22 -13.94 -21.18
CA ILE A 1148 2.02 -13.50 -19.79
C ILE A 1148 3.37 -13.39 -19.08
#